data_AF-A0A9K3PJQ0-F1
#
_entry.id   AF-A0A9K3PJQ0-F1
#
_cell.length_a   1.000
_cell.length_b   1.000
_cell.length_c   1.000
_cell.angle_alpha   90.00
_cell.angle_beta   90.00
_cell.angle_gamma   90.00
#
_symmetry.space_group_name_H-M   'P 1'
#
loop_
_entity.id
_entity.type
_entity.pdbx_description
1 polymer ?
#
loop_
_entity_poly.entity_id
_entity_poly.type
_entity_poly.pdbx_seq_one_letter_code
_entity_poly.pdbx_strand_id
1 'polypeptide(L)'
;MSSSWYDSNGNSESFIVDDSKPLRQFHPNQFYKVCPKTNGANSNAPICGDGSPFCFYVSKPSQRAANNERLLIELMGGGACWDADTCKKQADYLYVNSDLLDITLGRSCQEVQYGLQEKEVNILCSGSLGETDFSTYNTVIIPYCTQDVHVGSNTVTYTDNNNNANDDDVYNNNYNGNYLKVHHTGANNVQSVLEWIYKNFPNLRHVTVTGCSAGGTAVPVVQQLLHQHYNHFGNRNTQLAAIADSPVFLTPSYFLQNGLSNWNPQQLLNKIGVPYNKYKDSEDYPTQLWDFILRKGDNRNRWGFVSHTYDPVSLIYYQYMSGNGGDNNNRRLDDNNNIDNQWYTELTNSISFIENKHHNVKSFWVDGEGHCTLGMYYALQDSNFEAFASNIVKEDPLIGTARPAFNAFLLASCLGLGLIGFLIFNKRRRTLREGREVDDDLFGDQNDDSGFTTRVSWKSHWKKRTTTLLTTYEDHPVVTGYALCICLYFWFMIIEEGFCHPVNNPSFGPNAVGLSNFGINNPSLIVYQHQWFRLLTSNFLVTGALTFFYANFYLWFRVRHLERRMLNEFNSPWLFVTLAVVLATVINAFYCLFPSQQGASATAIPLLMGLHACHLTIYWNSFVRPFLSIAAILLDFVLILIFFPFNSWVMMLTALVAGPILARISRRFDSWLPGPMDVEKNMKNASTFDQSELRSNGGDQGAVDDDEEVSYETMDERVASTPDGTRSRRRKFITRTIFCAGLALFVLLIVPFFINVVASPNKVYSQPFYTGCKLFYTTDIDGLSSSSFVSNDDENEEEKGGAGRRIMAVSSDFVRWLQGDDQDRGNYQCASFCIPHMVTPVFKQVVHAKGIPIQKGTCRDQGYSTKLLDKTFSAFAYSLDVELYSASYNNNDEEH
;
A
#
# COMPACT_ATOMS: atom_id res chain seq x y z
N MET A 1 10.28 17.61 -45.21
CA MET A 1 11.51 17.03 -44.65
C MET A 1 11.06 16.14 -43.47
N SER A 2 10.44 14.97 -43.64
CA SER A 2 10.85 13.63 -44.12
C SER A 2 12.10 13.02 -43.46
N SER A 3 11.86 11.91 -42.75
CA SER A 3 12.71 10.70 -42.58
C SER A 3 13.77 10.59 -41.46
N SER A 4 13.38 10.70 -40.19
CA SER A 4 14.26 10.25 -39.07
C SER A 4 13.60 9.40 -37.98
N TRP A 5 12.27 9.22 -38.00
CA TRP A 5 11.56 8.33 -37.06
C TRP A 5 11.54 6.85 -37.48
N TYR A 6 11.99 6.54 -38.70
CA TYR A 6 11.85 5.22 -39.35
C TYR A 6 13.13 4.36 -39.38
N ASP A 7 14.19 4.69 -38.65
CA ASP A 7 15.37 3.82 -38.62
C ASP A 7 15.19 2.66 -37.61
N SER A 8 14.48 1.62 -38.06
CA SER A 8 14.21 0.38 -37.33
C SER A 8 15.36 -0.63 -37.37
N ASN A 9 16.53 -0.28 -37.91
CA ASN A 9 17.57 -1.25 -38.20
C ASN A 9 18.65 -1.29 -37.11
N GLY A 10 18.38 -2.02 -36.02
CA GLY A 10 19.48 -2.64 -35.25
C GLY A 10 19.26 -3.04 -33.79
N ASN A 11 18.22 -2.60 -33.08
CA ASN A 11 18.13 -2.76 -31.61
C ASN A 11 16.78 -3.22 -31.02
N SER A 12 15.71 -3.31 -31.82
CA SER A 12 14.36 -3.69 -31.36
C SER A 12 14.27 -5.14 -30.89
N GLU A 13 15.07 -6.05 -31.47
CA GLU A 13 15.07 -7.48 -31.10
C GLU A 13 15.35 -7.73 -29.61
N SER A 14 16.14 -6.88 -28.95
CA SER A 14 16.46 -7.02 -27.53
C SER A 14 15.26 -6.79 -26.58
N PHE A 15 14.23 -6.11 -27.07
CA PHE A 15 12.99 -5.79 -26.36
C PHE A 15 11.83 -6.71 -26.76
N ILE A 16 12.05 -7.63 -27.70
CA ILE A 16 11.11 -8.69 -28.03
C ILE A 16 11.47 -9.91 -27.18
N VAL A 17 10.52 -10.38 -26.38
CA VAL A 17 10.76 -11.41 -25.38
C VAL A 17 9.64 -12.45 -25.36
N ASP A 18 10.00 -13.67 -24.97
CA ASP A 18 9.05 -14.74 -24.71
C ASP A 18 8.32 -14.53 -23.37
N ASP A 19 7.10 -15.03 -23.26
CA ASP A 19 6.26 -14.93 -22.06
C ASP A 19 6.84 -15.68 -20.83
N SER A 20 7.81 -16.59 -21.07
CA SER A 20 8.56 -17.27 -20.02
C SER A 20 9.57 -16.36 -19.31
N LYS A 21 9.99 -15.25 -19.93
CA LYS A 21 10.97 -14.33 -19.33
C LYS A 21 10.36 -13.66 -18.09
N PRO A 22 10.98 -13.80 -16.90
CA PRO A 22 10.44 -13.20 -15.68
C PRO A 22 10.41 -11.67 -15.75
N LEU A 23 9.32 -11.03 -15.30
CA LEU A 23 9.18 -9.56 -15.28
C LEU A 23 10.29 -8.83 -14.50
N ARG A 24 10.96 -9.52 -13.56
CA ARG A 24 12.13 -8.97 -12.84
C ARG A 24 13.33 -8.71 -13.74
N GLN A 25 13.41 -9.38 -14.90
CA GLN A 25 14.47 -9.19 -15.90
C GLN A 25 14.14 -8.08 -16.91
N PHE A 26 12.95 -7.47 -16.83
CA PHE A 26 12.57 -6.35 -17.68
C PHE A 26 13.13 -5.08 -17.03
N HIS A 27 13.86 -4.30 -17.81
CA HIS A 27 14.36 -3.02 -17.35
C HIS A 27 13.17 -2.07 -17.08
N PRO A 28 13.21 -1.29 -15.99
CA PRO A 28 12.22 -0.25 -15.73
C PRO A 28 12.18 0.78 -16.86
N ASN A 29 11.03 1.45 -17.01
CA ASN A 29 10.83 2.60 -17.89
C ASN A 29 11.05 2.32 -19.40
N GLN A 30 10.76 1.10 -19.85
CA GLN A 30 10.91 0.70 -21.25
C GLN A 30 9.77 -0.23 -21.66
N PHE A 31 9.25 -0.04 -22.87
CA PHE A 31 8.33 -1.00 -23.47
C PHE A 31 9.06 -2.24 -23.99
N TYR A 32 8.46 -3.40 -23.69
CA TYR A 32 8.80 -4.71 -24.20
C TYR A 32 7.63 -5.28 -24.98
N LYS A 33 7.92 -6.00 -26.07
CA LYS A 33 6.96 -6.82 -26.81
C LYS A 33 7.08 -8.25 -26.31
N VAL A 34 6.02 -8.74 -25.69
CA VAL A 34 5.93 -10.10 -25.18
C VAL A 34 5.16 -10.95 -26.19
N CYS A 35 5.80 -11.96 -26.72
CA CYS A 35 5.22 -12.89 -27.70
C CYS A 35 5.10 -14.28 -27.05
N PRO A 36 3.89 -14.70 -26.64
CA PRO A 36 3.68 -16.03 -26.10
C PRO A 36 4.06 -17.15 -27.08
N LYS A 37 4.63 -18.24 -26.57
CA LYS A 37 4.92 -19.42 -27.39
C LYS A 37 3.66 -20.11 -27.88
N THR A 38 3.53 -20.20 -29.20
CA THR A 38 2.57 -21.08 -29.86
C THR A 38 3.14 -22.51 -29.87
N ASN A 39 2.88 -23.30 -28.84
CA ASN A 39 3.19 -24.74 -28.90
C ASN A 39 2.30 -25.37 -29.97
N GLY A 40 2.89 -25.76 -31.10
CA GLY A 40 2.18 -26.27 -32.26
C GLY A 40 1.18 -27.38 -31.90
N ALA A 41 -0.02 -27.29 -32.50
CA ALA A 41 -1.16 -28.21 -32.43
C ALA A 41 -2.18 -28.05 -31.29
N ASN A 42 -2.16 -26.96 -30.48
CA ASN A 42 -3.26 -26.66 -29.56
C ASN A 42 -4.26 -25.65 -30.16
N SER A 43 -5.57 -25.96 -30.08
CA SER A 43 -6.69 -25.10 -30.51
C SER A 43 -6.80 -23.77 -29.75
N ASN A 44 -6.00 -23.58 -28.69
CA ASN A 44 -6.03 -22.42 -27.80
C ASN A 44 -4.80 -21.51 -27.95
N ALA A 45 -4.03 -21.68 -29.03
CA ALA A 45 -2.84 -20.86 -29.25
C ALA A 45 -3.22 -19.37 -29.44
N PRO A 46 -2.46 -18.43 -28.86
CA PRO A 46 -2.66 -17.00 -29.11
C PRO A 46 -2.10 -16.64 -30.48
N ILE A 47 -2.99 -16.36 -31.42
CA ILE A 47 -2.70 -16.04 -32.83
C ILE A 47 -3.60 -14.90 -33.31
N CYS A 48 -3.18 -14.25 -34.39
CA CYS A 48 -3.96 -13.26 -35.09
C CYS A 48 -4.89 -13.89 -36.14
N GLY A 49 -5.79 -13.07 -36.68
CA GLY A 49 -6.81 -13.46 -37.65
C GLY A 49 -6.25 -14.09 -38.92
N ASP A 50 -5.06 -13.67 -39.34
CA ASP A 50 -4.33 -14.21 -40.47
C ASP A 50 -3.53 -15.50 -40.15
N GLY A 51 -3.46 -15.89 -38.87
CA GLY A 51 -2.69 -17.00 -38.36
C GLY A 51 -1.30 -16.65 -37.85
N SER A 52 -0.87 -15.38 -37.91
CA SER A 52 0.42 -14.94 -37.37
C SER A 52 0.46 -15.07 -35.84
N PRO A 53 1.65 -15.18 -35.22
CA PRO A 53 1.78 -15.15 -33.77
C PRO A 53 1.24 -13.84 -33.18
N PHE A 54 0.52 -13.94 -32.05
CA PHE A 54 0.08 -12.78 -31.28
C PHE A 54 1.18 -12.31 -30.31
N CYS A 55 1.30 -11.00 -30.12
CA CYS A 55 2.16 -10.39 -29.09
C CYS A 55 1.44 -9.21 -28.42
N PHE A 56 1.85 -8.87 -27.20
CA PHE A 56 1.35 -7.72 -26.44
C PHE A 56 2.50 -6.89 -25.87
N TYR A 57 2.21 -5.67 -25.42
CA TYR A 57 3.24 -4.72 -25.00
C TYR A 57 3.15 -4.45 -23.51
N VAL A 58 4.31 -4.40 -22.85
CA VAL A 58 4.42 -4.23 -21.41
C VAL A 58 5.43 -3.13 -21.12
N SER A 59 5.08 -2.19 -20.25
CA SER A 59 6.01 -1.23 -19.67
C SER A 59 5.93 -1.27 -18.15
N LYS A 60 7.10 -1.22 -17.51
CA LYS A 60 7.22 -1.00 -16.07
C LYS A 60 7.45 0.49 -15.84
N PRO A 61 6.92 1.05 -14.74
CA PRO A 61 7.25 2.42 -14.37
C PRO A 61 8.75 2.56 -14.08
N SER A 62 9.23 3.79 -13.94
CA SER A 62 10.64 4.06 -13.60
C SER A 62 11.07 3.34 -12.32
N GLN A 63 12.38 3.16 -12.11
CA GLN A 63 12.86 2.45 -10.93
C GLN A 63 12.43 3.16 -9.64
N ARG A 64 12.33 4.50 -9.65
CA ARG A 64 11.80 5.30 -8.54
C ARG A 64 10.31 5.09 -8.28
N ALA A 65 9.53 4.86 -9.34
CA ALA A 65 8.09 4.62 -9.28
C ALA A 65 7.72 3.12 -9.29
N ALA A 66 8.73 2.25 -9.17
CA ALA A 66 8.57 0.81 -9.22
C ALA A 66 7.59 0.32 -8.15
N ASN A 67 6.58 -0.41 -8.60
CA ASN A 67 5.59 -1.05 -7.76
C ASN A 67 5.12 -2.34 -8.43
N ASN A 68 4.47 -3.18 -7.65
CA ASN A 68 3.92 -4.46 -8.07
C ASN A 68 2.43 -4.59 -7.71
N GLU A 69 1.79 -3.48 -7.32
CA GLU A 69 0.42 -3.44 -6.80
C GLU A 69 -0.53 -2.68 -7.73
N ARG A 70 -0.04 -2.00 -8.77
CA ARG A 70 -0.84 -1.20 -9.70
C ARG A 70 -0.62 -1.64 -11.14
N LEU A 71 -1.73 -1.78 -11.86
CA LEU A 71 -1.76 -2.23 -13.24
C LEU A 71 -2.75 -1.40 -14.06
N LEU A 72 -2.29 -0.93 -15.21
CA LEU A 72 -3.10 -0.32 -16.26
C LEU A 72 -3.14 -1.28 -17.44
N ILE A 73 -4.33 -1.57 -17.94
CA ILE A 73 -4.57 -2.41 -19.12
C ILE A 73 -5.29 -1.56 -20.16
N GLU A 74 -4.77 -1.51 -21.38
CA GLU A 74 -5.37 -0.81 -22.51
C GLU A 74 -5.67 -1.78 -23.65
N LEU A 75 -6.95 -1.93 -24.00
CA LEU A 75 -7.43 -2.78 -25.08
C LEU A 75 -7.57 -1.95 -26.36
N MET A 76 -6.84 -2.32 -27.41
CA MET A 76 -6.92 -1.62 -28.69
C MET A 76 -8.21 -1.92 -29.45
N GLY A 77 -8.66 -0.93 -30.22
CA GLY A 77 -9.72 -1.06 -31.20
C GLY A 77 -9.22 -1.44 -32.59
N GLY A 78 -10.12 -1.48 -33.56
CA GLY A 78 -9.78 -1.77 -34.96
C GLY A 78 -10.90 -2.42 -35.77
N GLY A 79 -12.15 -2.02 -35.52
CA GLY A 79 -13.34 -2.55 -36.20
C GLY A 79 -13.69 -4.00 -35.85
N ALA A 80 -14.40 -4.70 -36.73
CA ALA A 80 -14.75 -6.11 -36.59
C ALA A 80 -15.23 -6.69 -37.93
N CYS A 81 -15.27 -8.02 -38.05
CA CYS A 81 -15.82 -8.68 -39.24
C CYS A 81 -16.49 -10.02 -38.91
N TRP A 82 -17.53 -10.39 -39.64
CA TRP A 82 -18.34 -11.59 -39.35
C TRP A 82 -18.89 -12.29 -40.59
N ASP A 83 -18.61 -11.78 -41.79
CA ASP A 83 -18.98 -12.35 -43.08
C ASP A 83 -17.88 -12.08 -44.12
N ALA A 84 -18.02 -12.63 -45.34
CA ALA A 84 -17.00 -12.50 -46.37
C ALA A 84 -16.70 -11.04 -46.75
N ASP A 85 -17.74 -10.21 -46.87
CA ASP A 85 -17.61 -8.81 -47.30
C ASP A 85 -16.93 -7.95 -46.22
N THR A 86 -17.36 -8.07 -44.97
CA THR A 86 -16.76 -7.35 -43.85
C THR A 86 -15.34 -7.81 -43.59
N CYS A 87 -15.05 -9.12 -43.69
CA CYS A 87 -13.70 -9.63 -43.46
C CYS A 87 -12.73 -9.30 -44.59
N LYS A 88 -13.22 -9.17 -45.83
CA LYS A 88 -12.43 -8.63 -46.94
C LYS A 88 -12.05 -7.17 -46.69
N LYS A 89 -13.00 -6.34 -46.24
CA LYS A 89 -12.73 -4.93 -45.89
C LYS A 89 -11.77 -4.77 -44.71
N GLN A 90 -11.75 -5.74 -43.80
CA GLN A 90 -10.91 -5.73 -42.60
C GLN A 90 -9.62 -6.56 -42.72
N ALA A 91 -9.26 -6.96 -43.93
CA ALA A 91 -8.11 -7.82 -44.22
C ALA A 91 -6.78 -7.28 -43.63
N ASP A 92 -6.58 -5.96 -43.68
CA ASP A 92 -5.36 -5.29 -43.19
C ASP A 92 -5.26 -5.21 -41.65
N TYR A 93 -6.34 -5.59 -40.95
CA TYR A 93 -6.42 -5.60 -39.49
C TYR A 93 -6.49 -7.03 -38.91
N LEU A 94 -6.15 -8.04 -39.71
CA LEU A 94 -6.07 -9.44 -39.31
C LEU A 94 -4.70 -9.83 -38.73
N TYR A 95 -3.77 -8.90 -38.60
CA TYR A 95 -2.44 -9.09 -38.00
C TYR A 95 -2.12 -7.90 -37.07
N VAL A 96 -1.15 -8.07 -36.16
CA VAL A 96 -0.66 -6.92 -35.38
C VAL A 96 0.23 -6.09 -36.30
N ASN A 97 -0.22 -4.90 -36.68
CA ASN A 97 0.62 -3.93 -37.38
C ASN A 97 1.75 -3.47 -36.45
N SER A 98 2.92 -4.10 -36.59
CA SER A 98 4.11 -3.82 -35.79
C SER A 98 4.57 -2.38 -35.91
N ASP A 99 4.34 -1.70 -37.03
CA ASP A 99 4.89 -0.36 -37.26
C ASP A 99 4.29 0.68 -36.31
N LEU A 100 3.07 0.44 -35.81
CA LEU A 100 2.38 1.35 -34.89
C LEU A 100 2.88 1.24 -33.44
N LEU A 101 3.28 0.05 -32.99
CA LEU A 101 3.64 -0.19 -31.59
C LEU A 101 5.11 -0.60 -31.40
N ASP A 102 5.78 -1.17 -32.38
CA ASP A 102 7.20 -1.54 -32.27
C ASP A 102 8.09 -0.28 -32.22
N ILE A 103 7.59 0.86 -32.70
CA ILE A 103 8.22 2.17 -32.48
C ILE A 103 8.36 2.51 -30.99
N THR A 104 7.57 1.89 -30.11
CA THR A 104 7.64 2.10 -28.65
C THR A 104 8.77 1.31 -27.99
N LEU A 105 9.31 0.28 -28.64
CA LEU A 105 10.23 -0.66 -28.00
C LEU A 105 11.50 0.00 -27.50
N GLY A 106 11.86 -0.30 -26.24
CA GLY A 106 12.99 0.31 -25.55
C GLY A 106 12.79 1.78 -25.14
N ARG A 107 11.59 2.33 -25.34
CA ARG A 107 11.23 3.72 -24.98
C ARG A 107 10.31 3.74 -23.75
N SER A 108 10.36 4.83 -22.99
CA SER A 108 9.45 5.07 -21.86
C SER A 108 8.07 5.55 -22.35
N CYS A 109 7.06 5.48 -21.48
CA CYS A 109 5.73 6.04 -21.79
C CYS A 109 5.79 7.52 -22.17
N GLN A 110 6.66 8.29 -21.53
CA GLN A 110 6.81 9.72 -21.82
C GLN A 110 7.53 9.97 -23.15
N GLU A 111 8.56 9.18 -23.48
CA GLU A 111 9.21 9.25 -24.80
C GLU A 111 8.25 8.91 -25.93
N VAL A 112 7.40 7.90 -25.73
CA VAL A 112 6.37 7.53 -26.69
C VAL A 112 5.35 8.66 -26.82
N GLN A 113 4.83 9.19 -25.70
CA GLN A 113 3.87 10.30 -25.73
C GLN A 113 4.45 11.53 -26.44
N TYR A 114 5.71 11.87 -26.17
CA TYR A 114 6.39 12.98 -26.83
C TYR A 114 6.51 12.76 -28.34
N GLY A 115 6.92 11.56 -28.76
CA GLY A 115 7.03 11.21 -30.18
C GLY A 115 5.70 11.10 -30.93
N LEU A 116 4.59 11.00 -30.19
CA LEU A 116 3.23 10.93 -30.73
C LEU A 116 2.46 12.25 -30.54
N GLN A 117 3.11 13.37 -30.14
CA GLN A 117 2.40 14.64 -29.90
C GLN A 117 1.60 15.16 -31.12
N GLU A 118 2.09 14.91 -32.34
CA GLU A 118 1.39 15.26 -33.58
C GLU A 118 0.36 14.21 -34.02
N LYS A 119 0.18 13.14 -33.25
CA LYS A 119 -0.80 12.08 -33.49
C LYS A 119 -1.95 12.20 -32.51
N GLU A 120 -3.14 11.83 -32.96
CA GLU A 120 -4.35 11.80 -32.13
C GLU A 120 -4.36 10.56 -31.22
N VAL A 121 -3.29 10.37 -30.44
CA VAL A 121 -3.07 9.21 -29.56
C VAL A 121 -2.57 9.69 -28.22
N ASN A 122 -3.06 9.06 -27.15
CA ASN A 122 -2.56 9.26 -25.80
C ASN A 122 -2.01 7.94 -25.24
N ILE A 123 -0.95 8.04 -24.44
CA ILE A 123 -0.35 6.96 -23.69
C ILE A 123 -0.61 7.27 -22.21
N LEU A 124 -1.62 6.63 -21.62
CA LEU A 124 -2.07 6.96 -20.26
C LEU A 124 -0.95 6.83 -19.23
N CYS A 125 -0.05 5.87 -19.39
CA CYS A 125 1.12 5.68 -18.52
C CYS A 125 2.17 6.80 -18.59
N SER A 126 1.98 7.83 -19.41
CA SER A 126 2.87 8.99 -19.46
C SER A 126 2.52 10.08 -18.43
N GLY A 127 1.31 10.06 -17.87
CA GLY A 127 0.78 11.14 -17.04
C GLY A 127 -0.17 10.70 -15.92
N SER A 128 -0.99 11.64 -15.47
CA SER A 128 -1.97 11.47 -14.40
C SER A 128 -3.37 11.84 -14.85
N LEU A 129 -4.37 11.26 -14.20
CA LEU A 129 -5.78 11.61 -14.38
C LEU A 129 -6.37 11.94 -13.00
N GLY A 130 -6.52 13.24 -12.71
CA GLY A 130 -6.79 13.72 -11.36
C GLY A 130 -5.72 13.28 -10.36
N GLU A 131 -6.13 12.61 -9.27
CA GLU A 131 -5.21 12.12 -8.23
C GLU A 131 -4.49 10.81 -8.59
N THR A 132 -4.91 10.13 -9.67
CA THR A 132 -4.33 8.85 -10.08
C THR A 132 -3.17 9.08 -11.06
N ASP A 133 -1.95 8.80 -10.62
CA ASP A 133 -0.73 8.92 -11.44
C ASP A 133 -0.38 7.60 -12.14
N PHE A 134 -0.76 7.48 -13.42
CA PHE A 134 -0.51 6.30 -14.24
C PHE A 134 0.96 6.13 -14.64
N SER A 135 1.81 7.16 -14.51
CA SER A 135 3.27 6.99 -14.64
C SER A 135 3.86 6.08 -13.57
N THR A 136 3.09 5.83 -12.50
CA THR A 136 3.39 4.85 -11.46
C THR A 136 2.71 3.50 -11.69
N TYR A 137 2.13 3.21 -12.85
CA TYR A 137 1.45 1.93 -13.09
C TYR A 137 2.33 1.03 -13.96
N ASN A 138 2.28 -0.28 -13.70
CA ASN A 138 2.69 -1.23 -14.74
C ASN A 138 1.64 -1.17 -15.84
N THR A 139 2.05 -1.10 -17.09
CA THR A 139 1.14 -0.89 -18.21
C THR A 139 1.20 -2.07 -19.17
N VAL A 140 0.04 -2.57 -19.56
CA VAL A 140 -0.13 -3.65 -20.53
C VAL A 140 -1.04 -3.17 -21.64
N ILE A 141 -0.52 -3.07 -22.86
CA ILE A 141 -1.31 -2.75 -24.05
C ILE A 141 -1.57 -4.06 -24.78
N ILE A 142 -2.84 -4.33 -25.07
CA ILE A 142 -3.32 -5.54 -25.74
C ILE A 142 -3.77 -5.16 -27.16
N PRO A 143 -2.95 -5.46 -28.19
CA PRO A 143 -3.32 -5.23 -29.57
C PRO A 143 -4.52 -6.06 -29.99
N TYR A 144 -5.17 -5.61 -31.05
CA TYR A 144 -6.34 -6.27 -31.63
C TYR A 144 -6.07 -6.66 -33.08
N CYS A 145 -6.12 -7.96 -33.37
CA CYS A 145 -5.80 -8.51 -34.69
C CYS A 145 -6.75 -9.65 -35.11
N THR A 146 -7.88 -9.84 -34.41
CA THR A 146 -8.73 -11.04 -34.56
C THR A 146 -10.15 -10.73 -35.07
N GLN A 147 -10.47 -9.44 -35.25
CA GLN A 147 -11.73 -8.98 -35.86
C GLN A 147 -13.02 -9.52 -35.19
N ASP A 148 -12.93 -9.89 -33.90
CA ASP A 148 -13.98 -10.51 -33.07
C ASP A 148 -14.18 -9.82 -31.70
N VAL A 149 -13.93 -8.51 -31.63
CA VAL A 149 -13.92 -7.65 -30.42
C VAL A 149 -13.28 -8.27 -29.17
N HIS A 150 -12.17 -9.01 -29.34
CA HIS A 150 -11.41 -9.70 -28.29
C HIS A 150 -12.13 -10.85 -27.58
N VAL A 151 -13.31 -11.27 -28.05
CA VAL A 151 -14.13 -12.29 -27.37
C VAL A 151 -14.28 -13.60 -28.14
N GLY A 152 -13.78 -13.67 -29.37
CA GLY A 152 -13.92 -14.86 -30.22
C GLY A 152 -12.98 -16.00 -29.86
N SER A 153 -13.40 -17.23 -30.13
CA SER A 153 -12.61 -18.45 -29.97
C SER A 153 -12.90 -19.46 -31.08
N ASN A 154 -13.02 -18.99 -32.33
CA ASN A 154 -13.35 -19.80 -33.49
C ASN A 154 -12.44 -19.51 -34.69
N THR A 155 -12.43 -20.41 -35.67
CA THR A 155 -11.79 -20.18 -36.97
C THR A 155 -12.80 -20.45 -38.06
N VAL A 156 -13.02 -19.48 -38.95
CA VAL A 156 -14.04 -19.53 -39.99
C VAL A 156 -13.39 -19.32 -41.35
N THR A 157 -13.86 -20.07 -42.35
CA THR A 157 -13.52 -19.83 -43.74
C THR A 157 -14.72 -19.18 -44.41
N TYR A 158 -14.58 -17.91 -44.78
CA TYR A 158 -15.57 -17.16 -45.51
C TYR A 158 -15.39 -17.36 -47.01
N THR A 159 -16.49 -17.55 -47.75
CA THR A 159 -16.48 -17.69 -49.21
C THR A 159 -17.04 -16.41 -49.83
N ASP A 160 -16.26 -15.76 -50.68
CA ASP A 160 -16.73 -14.65 -51.52
C ASP A 160 -17.47 -15.24 -52.72
N ASN A 161 -18.77 -14.99 -52.83
CA ASN A 161 -19.60 -15.46 -53.95
C ASN A 161 -19.63 -14.45 -55.11
N ASN A 162 -18.99 -13.28 -54.95
CA ASN A 162 -18.96 -12.23 -55.96
C ASN A 162 -17.79 -12.50 -56.91
N ASN A 163 -18.06 -13.16 -58.04
CA ASN A 163 -17.12 -13.45 -59.14
C ASN A 163 -16.53 -12.20 -59.85
N ASN A 164 -16.49 -11.04 -59.20
CA ASN A 164 -15.79 -9.85 -59.71
C ASN A 164 -14.33 -9.91 -59.27
N ALA A 165 -13.64 -10.97 -59.68
CA ALA A 165 -12.18 -11.05 -59.67
C ALA A 165 -11.63 -10.15 -60.79
N ASN A 166 -11.80 -8.83 -60.66
CA ASN A 166 -10.93 -7.90 -61.36
C ASN A 166 -9.68 -7.76 -60.49
N ASP A 167 -8.77 -8.70 -60.74
CA ASP A 167 -7.30 -8.54 -60.81
C ASP A 167 -6.80 -7.17 -60.30
N ASP A 168 -6.37 -7.12 -59.02
CA ASP A 168 -5.33 -6.21 -58.47
C ASP A 168 -5.10 -6.37 -56.94
N ASP A 169 -5.91 -7.16 -56.20
CA ASP A 169 -5.74 -7.40 -54.74
C ASP A 169 -4.62 -8.43 -54.39
N VAL A 170 -3.40 -8.22 -54.91
CA VAL A 170 -2.23 -9.10 -54.76
C VAL A 170 -1.45 -8.87 -53.45
N TYR A 171 -2.10 -8.50 -52.35
CA TYR A 171 -1.40 -8.20 -51.09
C TYR A 171 -1.74 -9.06 -49.87
N ASN A 172 -2.64 -10.05 -49.97
CA ASN A 172 -2.97 -10.92 -48.83
C ASN A 172 -2.76 -12.41 -49.14
N ASN A 173 -1.73 -13.01 -48.52
CA ASN A 173 -1.37 -14.43 -48.67
C ASN A 173 -2.45 -15.42 -48.19
N ASN A 174 -3.55 -14.94 -47.58
CA ASN A 174 -4.69 -15.74 -47.16
C ASN A 174 -5.85 -15.79 -48.17
N TYR A 175 -5.70 -15.14 -49.33
CA TYR A 175 -6.70 -15.14 -50.40
C TYR A 175 -6.35 -16.18 -51.46
N ASN A 176 -7.03 -17.33 -51.46
CA ASN A 176 -6.92 -18.31 -52.55
C ASN A 176 -8.13 -18.21 -53.48
N GLY A 177 -8.24 -17.07 -54.16
CA GLY A 177 -9.13 -16.83 -55.29
C GLY A 177 -10.64 -16.75 -55.01
N ASN A 178 -11.15 -17.26 -53.87
CA ASN A 178 -12.58 -17.16 -53.46
C ASN A 178 -12.83 -17.43 -51.95
N TYR A 179 -11.81 -17.73 -51.15
CA TYR A 179 -11.96 -18.09 -49.73
C TYR A 179 -10.99 -17.29 -48.85
N LEU A 180 -11.51 -16.73 -47.76
CA LEU A 180 -10.75 -16.02 -46.73
C LEU A 180 -10.89 -16.77 -45.40
N LYS A 181 -9.80 -17.36 -44.93
CA LYS A 181 -9.76 -18.00 -43.61
C LYS A 181 -9.38 -16.98 -42.55
N VAL A 182 -10.21 -16.86 -41.51
CA VAL A 182 -10.01 -15.93 -40.40
C VAL A 182 -10.04 -16.67 -39.07
N HIS A 183 -9.03 -16.40 -38.25
CA HIS A 183 -8.91 -16.88 -36.87
C HIS A 183 -9.47 -15.84 -35.89
N HIS A 184 -10.76 -15.95 -35.58
CA HIS A 184 -11.42 -15.18 -34.51
C HIS A 184 -11.03 -15.75 -33.14
N THR A 185 -9.78 -15.51 -32.70
CA THR A 185 -9.18 -16.07 -31.48
C THR A 185 -8.87 -15.02 -30.41
N GLY A 186 -9.59 -13.91 -30.39
CA GLY A 186 -9.39 -12.80 -29.46
C GLY A 186 -9.48 -13.21 -27.99
N ALA A 187 -10.41 -14.11 -27.64
CA ALA A 187 -10.52 -14.65 -26.28
C ALA A 187 -9.27 -15.44 -25.87
N ASN A 188 -8.66 -16.16 -26.81
CA ASN A 188 -7.42 -16.91 -26.56
C ASN A 188 -6.25 -15.95 -26.31
N ASN A 189 -6.18 -14.86 -27.09
CA ASN A 189 -5.17 -13.81 -26.93
C ASN A 189 -5.30 -13.13 -25.57
N VAL A 190 -6.51 -12.66 -25.22
CA VAL A 190 -6.79 -12.06 -23.90
C VAL A 190 -6.45 -13.04 -22.77
N GLN A 191 -6.85 -14.30 -22.88
CA GLN A 191 -6.56 -15.32 -21.87
C GLN A 191 -5.05 -15.51 -21.65
N SER A 192 -4.27 -15.54 -22.73
CA SER A 192 -2.81 -15.66 -22.65
C SER A 192 -2.17 -14.45 -21.94
N VAL A 193 -2.62 -13.23 -22.24
CA VAL A 193 -2.16 -12.02 -21.54
C VAL A 193 -2.53 -12.06 -20.06
N LEU A 194 -3.77 -12.44 -19.74
CA LEU A 194 -4.23 -12.54 -18.35
C LEU A 194 -3.45 -13.58 -17.55
N GLU A 195 -3.13 -14.74 -18.12
CA GLU A 195 -2.27 -15.75 -17.48
C GLU A 195 -0.88 -15.21 -17.18
N TRP A 196 -0.30 -14.45 -18.12
CA TRP A 196 0.96 -13.76 -17.89
C TRP A 196 0.83 -12.69 -16.78
N ILE A 197 -0.26 -11.92 -16.74
CA ILE A 197 -0.55 -10.93 -15.69
C ILE A 197 -0.64 -11.62 -14.32
N TYR A 198 -1.42 -12.69 -14.19
CA TYR A 198 -1.63 -13.41 -12.93
C TYR A 198 -0.32 -13.96 -12.35
N LYS A 199 0.57 -14.46 -13.23
CA LYS A 199 1.88 -14.96 -12.85
C LYS A 199 2.82 -13.85 -12.35
N ASN A 200 2.77 -12.67 -12.96
CA ASN A 200 3.72 -11.59 -12.68
C ASN A 200 3.23 -10.60 -11.60
N PHE A 201 1.91 -10.47 -11.42
CA PHE A 201 1.29 -9.54 -10.48
C PHE A 201 0.31 -10.26 -9.53
N PRO A 202 0.80 -11.08 -8.58
CA PRO A 202 -0.07 -11.88 -7.73
C PRO A 202 -0.88 -11.06 -6.69
N ASN A 203 -0.46 -9.83 -6.39
CA ASN A 203 -1.00 -9.03 -5.29
C ASN A 203 -1.37 -7.61 -5.74
N LEU A 204 -2.19 -7.49 -6.78
CA LEU A 204 -2.67 -6.18 -7.24
C LEU A 204 -3.61 -5.56 -6.21
N ARG A 205 -3.43 -4.26 -5.98
CA ARG A 205 -4.31 -3.43 -5.15
C ARG A 205 -5.27 -2.62 -6.01
N HIS A 206 -4.79 -2.09 -7.13
CA HIS A 206 -5.60 -1.32 -8.06
C HIS A 206 -5.32 -1.73 -9.51
N VAL A 207 -6.39 -1.95 -10.26
CA VAL A 207 -6.32 -2.25 -11.69
C VAL A 207 -7.23 -1.30 -12.44
N THR A 208 -6.69 -0.60 -13.43
CA THR A 208 -7.50 0.18 -14.37
C THR A 208 -7.51 -0.52 -15.71
N VAL A 209 -8.71 -0.79 -16.24
CA VAL A 209 -8.92 -1.38 -17.56
C VAL A 209 -9.58 -0.34 -18.44
N THR A 210 -8.96 0.01 -19.56
CA THR A 210 -9.56 0.88 -20.56
C THR A 210 -9.53 0.21 -21.92
N GLY A 211 -10.37 0.68 -22.83
CA GLY A 211 -10.35 0.19 -24.19
C GLY A 211 -11.09 1.14 -25.12
N CYS A 212 -10.62 1.20 -26.36
CA CYS A 212 -11.22 2.01 -27.41
C CYS A 212 -11.95 1.12 -28.42
N SER A 213 -13.15 1.49 -28.85
CA SER A 213 -13.86 0.87 -29.97
C SER A 213 -14.15 -0.61 -29.68
N ALA A 214 -13.74 -1.53 -30.55
CA ALA A 214 -13.74 -2.97 -30.29
C ALA A 214 -13.10 -3.36 -28.95
N GLY A 215 -12.04 -2.67 -28.53
CA GLY A 215 -11.41 -2.85 -27.22
C GLY A 215 -12.31 -2.37 -26.08
N GLY A 216 -13.04 -1.27 -26.28
CA GLY A 216 -14.05 -0.77 -25.35
C GLY A 216 -15.19 -1.78 -25.11
N THR A 217 -15.66 -2.44 -26.18
CA THR A 217 -16.67 -3.50 -26.11
C THR A 217 -16.21 -4.67 -25.23
N ALA A 218 -14.91 -4.97 -25.19
CA ALA A 218 -14.34 -6.06 -24.39
C ALA A 218 -14.08 -5.71 -22.92
N VAL A 219 -14.05 -4.42 -22.56
CA VAL A 219 -13.71 -3.95 -21.19
C VAL A 219 -14.52 -4.66 -20.09
N PRO A 220 -15.87 -4.79 -20.18
CA PRO A 220 -16.64 -5.49 -19.16
C PRO A 220 -16.22 -6.94 -18.94
N VAL A 221 -15.91 -7.66 -20.02
CA VAL A 221 -15.53 -9.07 -19.97
C VAL A 221 -14.12 -9.21 -19.35
N VAL A 222 -13.17 -8.39 -19.79
CA VAL A 222 -11.79 -8.42 -19.27
C VAL A 222 -11.73 -8.02 -17.80
N GLN A 223 -12.46 -6.98 -17.40
CA GLN A 223 -12.58 -6.57 -16.00
C GLN A 223 -13.14 -7.71 -15.14
N GLN A 224 -14.18 -8.40 -15.61
CA GLN A 224 -14.80 -9.48 -14.84
C GLN A 224 -13.85 -10.68 -14.65
N LEU A 225 -13.04 -11.02 -15.66
CA LEU A 225 -12.02 -12.06 -15.54
C LEU A 225 -10.98 -11.71 -14.47
N LEU A 226 -10.51 -10.46 -14.44
CA LEU A 226 -9.59 -9.96 -13.41
C LEU A 226 -10.25 -9.98 -12.03
N HIS A 227 -11.51 -9.53 -11.93
CA HIS A 227 -12.25 -9.54 -10.68
C HIS A 227 -12.41 -10.96 -10.12
N GLN A 228 -12.77 -11.92 -10.98
CA GLN A 228 -12.82 -13.32 -10.57
C GLN A 228 -11.46 -13.86 -10.15
N HIS A 229 -10.37 -13.53 -10.83
CA HIS A 229 -9.06 -14.04 -10.41
C HIS A 229 -8.60 -13.45 -9.07
N TYR A 230 -8.73 -12.13 -8.90
CA TYR A 230 -8.14 -11.43 -7.76
C TYR A 230 -9.04 -11.37 -6.53
N ASN A 231 -10.36 -11.43 -6.69
CA ASN A 231 -11.31 -11.28 -5.57
C ASN A 231 -12.15 -12.55 -5.28
N HIS A 232 -12.02 -13.61 -6.09
CA HIS A 232 -12.63 -14.91 -5.81
C HIS A 232 -11.60 -15.77 -5.07
N PHE A 233 -11.87 -16.04 -3.77
CA PHE A 233 -11.05 -16.78 -2.80
C PHE A 233 -9.99 -15.96 -2.01
N GLY A 234 -10.30 -15.69 -0.74
CA GLY A 234 -9.34 -15.33 0.30
C GLY A 234 -8.83 -13.89 0.29
N ASN A 235 -9.47 -13.00 1.07
CA ASN A 235 -8.97 -11.71 1.60
C ASN A 235 -8.20 -10.74 0.67
N ARG A 236 -8.17 -10.97 -0.64
CA ARG A 236 -7.60 -10.04 -1.62
C ARG A 236 -8.67 -9.04 -2.01
N ASN A 237 -8.28 -7.78 -1.92
CA ASN A 237 -9.17 -6.65 -2.04
C ASN A 237 -8.68 -5.74 -3.17
N THR A 238 -8.65 -6.28 -4.38
CA THR A 238 -8.22 -5.55 -5.57
C THR A 238 -9.38 -4.70 -6.05
N GLN A 239 -9.21 -3.38 -6.00
CA GLN A 239 -10.15 -2.43 -6.58
C GLN A 239 -9.93 -2.38 -8.10
N LEU A 240 -11.01 -2.52 -8.88
CA LEU A 240 -10.94 -2.41 -10.34
C LEU A 240 -11.70 -1.16 -10.82
N ALA A 241 -11.05 -0.35 -11.62
CA ALA A 241 -11.66 0.73 -12.39
C ALA A 241 -11.73 0.33 -13.86
N ALA A 242 -12.82 0.67 -14.54
CA ALA A 242 -13.01 0.33 -15.94
C ALA A 242 -13.59 1.51 -16.72
N ILE A 243 -13.03 1.83 -17.89
CA ILE A 243 -13.59 2.83 -18.81
C ILE A 243 -13.68 2.21 -20.21
N ALA A 244 -14.90 2.05 -20.72
CA ALA A 244 -15.14 1.67 -22.10
C ALA A 244 -15.31 2.94 -22.94
N ASP A 245 -14.38 3.21 -23.86
CA ASP A 245 -14.38 4.39 -24.71
C ASP A 245 -14.84 4.05 -26.13
N SER A 246 -15.90 4.74 -26.55
CA SER A 246 -16.62 4.60 -27.82
C SER A 246 -16.85 3.14 -28.24
N PRO A 247 -17.40 2.28 -27.35
CA PRO A 247 -17.63 0.88 -27.69
C PRO A 247 -18.74 0.76 -28.73
N VAL A 248 -18.56 -0.16 -29.69
CA VAL A 248 -19.68 -0.63 -30.51
C VAL A 248 -20.55 -1.52 -29.60
N PHE A 249 -21.59 -0.91 -29.05
CA PHE A 249 -22.37 -1.50 -27.94
C PHE A 249 -23.64 -2.21 -28.39
N LEU A 250 -24.42 -1.61 -29.30
CA LEU A 250 -25.71 -2.16 -29.76
C LEU A 250 -25.48 -3.37 -30.69
N THR A 251 -26.30 -4.42 -30.53
CA THR A 251 -26.23 -5.63 -31.36
C THR A 251 -27.60 -5.94 -31.99
N PRO A 252 -27.87 -5.44 -33.20
CA PRO A 252 -29.11 -5.71 -33.94
C PRO A 252 -29.34 -7.21 -34.16
N SER A 253 -30.62 -7.60 -34.27
CA SER A 253 -31.05 -8.99 -34.44
C SER A 253 -30.41 -9.71 -35.63
N TYR A 254 -30.17 -9.01 -36.75
CA TYR A 254 -29.51 -9.61 -37.92
C TYR A 254 -28.11 -10.11 -37.58
N PHE A 255 -27.28 -9.30 -36.90
CA PHE A 255 -25.95 -9.71 -36.46
C PHE A 255 -26.00 -10.84 -35.43
N LEU A 256 -26.94 -10.81 -34.48
CA LEU A 256 -27.10 -11.88 -33.49
C LEU A 256 -27.41 -13.24 -34.15
N GLN A 257 -28.22 -13.23 -35.21
CA GLN A 257 -28.62 -14.45 -35.92
C GLN A 257 -27.56 -14.95 -36.91
N ASN A 258 -26.81 -14.04 -37.55
CA ASN A 258 -25.98 -14.38 -38.72
C ASN A 258 -24.47 -14.20 -38.50
N GLY A 259 -24.05 -13.34 -37.56
CA GLY A 259 -22.66 -12.95 -37.37
C GLY A 259 -22.03 -13.43 -36.06
N LEU A 260 -22.70 -13.21 -34.91
CA LEU A 260 -22.10 -13.43 -33.59
C LEU A 260 -21.63 -14.87 -33.36
N SER A 261 -22.35 -15.85 -33.91
CA SER A 261 -22.01 -17.27 -33.81
C SER A 261 -20.69 -17.62 -34.52
N ASN A 262 -20.30 -16.87 -35.54
CA ASN A 262 -19.02 -17.06 -36.25
C ASN A 262 -17.82 -16.79 -35.34
N TRP A 263 -17.96 -15.91 -34.34
CA TRP A 263 -16.91 -15.63 -33.35
C TRP A 263 -16.88 -16.67 -32.21
N ASN A 264 -18.00 -17.32 -31.91
CA ASN A 264 -18.14 -18.25 -30.77
C ASN A 264 -17.73 -17.64 -29.40
N PRO A 265 -18.31 -16.50 -28.96
CA PRO A 265 -17.95 -15.88 -27.66
C PRO A 265 -18.38 -16.72 -26.45
N GLN A 266 -19.19 -17.76 -26.67
CA GLN A 266 -19.78 -18.59 -25.62
C GLN A 266 -18.74 -19.18 -24.66
N GLN A 267 -17.57 -19.59 -25.15
CA GLN A 267 -16.53 -20.19 -24.31
C GLN A 267 -16.05 -19.21 -23.24
N LEU A 268 -15.77 -17.96 -23.61
CA LEU A 268 -15.32 -16.91 -22.70
C LEU A 268 -16.43 -16.49 -21.74
N LEU A 269 -17.65 -16.33 -22.26
CA LEU A 269 -18.80 -15.89 -21.47
C LEU A 269 -19.23 -16.92 -20.43
N ASN A 270 -19.16 -18.21 -20.77
CA ASN A 270 -19.40 -19.30 -19.82
C ASN A 270 -18.36 -19.28 -18.69
N LYS A 271 -17.10 -18.93 -18.98
CA LYS A 271 -16.03 -18.84 -17.97
C LYS A 271 -16.34 -17.78 -16.92
N ILE A 272 -16.92 -16.64 -17.32
CA ILE A 272 -17.37 -15.60 -16.39
C ILE A 272 -18.79 -15.85 -15.82
N GLY A 273 -19.41 -16.98 -16.16
CA GLY A 273 -20.70 -17.42 -15.64
C GLY A 273 -21.93 -16.80 -16.32
N VAL A 274 -21.75 -16.05 -17.42
CA VAL A 274 -22.85 -15.44 -18.16
C VAL A 274 -23.65 -16.54 -18.88
N PRO A 275 -24.99 -16.58 -18.75
CA PRO A 275 -25.82 -17.56 -19.43
C PRO A 275 -26.02 -17.18 -20.91
N TYR A 276 -24.99 -17.35 -21.74
CA TYR A 276 -24.97 -16.94 -23.17
C TYR A 276 -26.23 -17.40 -23.93
N ASN A 277 -26.61 -18.66 -23.82
CA ASN A 277 -27.77 -19.23 -24.54
C ASN A 277 -29.11 -18.55 -24.21
N LYS A 278 -29.21 -17.89 -23.05
CA LYS A 278 -30.44 -17.17 -22.65
C LYS A 278 -30.59 -15.84 -23.40
N TYR A 279 -29.48 -15.20 -23.74
CA TYR A 279 -29.47 -13.82 -24.25
C TYR A 279 -29.01 -13.72 -25.71
N LYS A 280 -28.39 -14.76 -26.28
CA LYS A 280 -27.74 -14.71 -27.60
C LYS A 280 -28.63 -14.27 -28.77
N ASP A 281 -29.95 -14.40 -28.65
CA ASP A 281 -30.91 -14.02 -29.71
C ASP A 281 -31.71 -12.74 -29.36
N SER A 282 -31.34 -12.05 -28.28
CA SER A 282 -32.04 -10.86 -27.75
C SER A 282 -31.25 -9.59 -28.11
N GLU A 283 -31.89 -8.57 -28.68
CA GLU A 283 -31.21 -7.29 -28.97
C GLU A 283 -30.73 -6.57 -27.68
N ASP A 284 -31.35 -6.87 -26.54
CA ASP A 284 -30.88 -6.44 -25.21
C ASP A 284 -29.58 -7.15 -24.74
N TYR A 285 -29.03 -8.08 -25.53
CA TYR A 285 -27.86 -8.87 -25.20
C TYR A 285 -26.71 -8.10 -24.52
N PRO A 286 -26.18 -6.99 -25.07
CA PRO A 286 -25.08 -6.24 -24.48
C PRO A 286 -25.46 -5.63 -23.11
N THR A 287 -26.68 -5.11 -23.00
CA THR A 287 -27.23 -4.55 -21.75
C THR A 287 -27.39 -5.64 -20.69
N GLN A 288 -27.94 -6.80 -21.05
CA GLN A 288 -28.10 -7.93 -20.11
C GLN A 288 -26.76 -8.54 -19.70
N LEU A 289 -25.79 -8.61 -20.62
CA LEU A 289 -24.43 -9.04 -20.35
C LEU A 289 -23.77 -8.13 -19.31
N TRP A 290 -23.81 -6.81 -19.53
CA TRP A 290 -23.18 -5.86 -18.62
C TRP A 290 -23.89 -5.82 -17.25
N ASP A 291 -25.23 -5.85 -17.24
CA ASP A 291 -26.02 -5.98 -16.00
C ASP A 291 -25.64 -7.25 -15.21
N PHE A 292 -25.43 -8.37 -15.89
CA PHE A 292 -25.01 -9.61 -15.25
C PHE A 292 -23.63 -9.46 -14.60
N ILE A 293 -22.67 -8.87 -15.32
CA ILE A 293 -21.32 -8.61 -14.82
C ILE A 293 -21.37 -7.70 -13.59
N LEU A 294 -22.09 -6.58 -13.67
CA LEU A 294 -22.23 -5.61 -12.57
C LEU A 294 -22.85 -6.25 -11.33
N ARG A 295 -23.87 -7.10 -11.49
CA ARG A 295 -24.50 -7.85 -10.38
C ARG A 295 -23.57 -8.86 -9.71
N LYS A 296 -22.58 -9.39 -10.45
CA LYS A 296 -21.60 -10.37 -9.94
C LYS A 296 -20.33 -9.72 -9.40
N GLY A 297 -20.08 -8.47 -9.76
CA GLY A 297 -18.94 -7.69 -9.31
C GLY A 297 -19.10 -7.11 -7.90
N ASP A 298 -18.20 -6.19 -7.57
CA ASP A 298 -18.19 -5.43 -6.32
C ASP A 298 -18.59 -3.98 -6.60
N ASN A 299 -19.40 -3.37 -5.72
CA ASN A 299 -19.81 -1.97 -5.81
C ASN A 299 -18.64 -0.98 -5.70
N ARG A 300 -17.49 -1.43 -5.18
CA ARG A 300 -16.24 -0.65 -5.15
C ARG A 300 -15.57 -0.57 -6.51
N ASN A 301 -15.88 -1.48 -7.42
CA ASN A 301 -15.43 -1.38 -8.79
C ASN A 301 -16.22 -0.26 -9.47
N ARG A 302 -15.53 0.68 -10.11
CA ARG A 302 -16.13 1.86 -10.73
C ARG A 302 -16.06 1.73 -12.24
N TRP A 303 -17.11 2.17 -12.91
CA TRP A 303 -17.32 1.96 -14.33
C TRP A 303 -17.63 3.26 -15.04
N GLY A 304 -16.90 3.53 -16.12
CA GLY A 304 -17.13 4.61 -17.06
C GLY A 304 -17.56 4.08 -18.42
N PHE A 305 -18.59 4.68 -19.00
CA PHE A 305 -18.94 4.54 -20.41
C PHE A 305 -18.72 5.88 -21.10
N VAL A 306 -17.93 5.91 -22.16
CA VAL A 306 -17.62 7.14 -22.88
C VAL A 306 -18.00 6.94 -24.33
N SER A 307 -18.67 7.91 -24.94
CA SER A 307 -18.95 7.93 -26.37
C SER A 307 -19.23 9.35 -26.83
N HIS A 308 -19.31 9.55 -28.13
CA HIS A 308 -19.68 10.84 -28.73
C HIS A 308 -21.20 10.91 -28.92
N THR A 309 -21.76 12.12 -28.87
CA THR A 309 -23.18 12.33 -29.22
C THR A 309 -23.50 11.88 -30.65
N TYR A 310 -22.49 11.92 -31.53
CA TYR A 310 -22.52 11.31 -32.84
C TYR A 310 -21.22 10.54 -33.06
N ASP A 311 -21.27 9.21 -33.03
CA ASP A 311 -20.12 8.34 -33.29
C ASP A 311 -20.30 7.68 -34.67
N PRO A 312 -19.64 8.20 -35.72
CA PRO A 312 -19.84 7.73 -37.09
C PRO A 312 -19.38 6.27 -37.26
N VAL A 313 -18.38 5.83 -36.50
CA VAL A 313 -17.88 4.44 -36.59
C VAL A 313 -18.88 3.49 -35.95
N SER A 314 -19.33 3.78 -34.73
CA SER A 314 -20.35 2.99 -34.05
C SER A 314 -21.65 2.91 -34.84
N LEU A 315 -22.05 4.03 -35.47
CA LEU A 315 -23.22 4.10 -36.35
C LEU A 315 -23.05 3.24 -37.60
N ILE A 316 -21.90 3.33 -38.29
CA ILE A 316 -21.60 2.51 -39.47
C ILE A 316 -21.68 1.01 -39.11
N TYR A 317 -21.07 0.60 -38.00
CA TYR A 317 -21.15 -0.79 -37.55
C TYR A 317 -22.59 -1.21 -37.20
N TYR A 318 -23.37 -0.35 -36.54
CA TYR A 318 -24.78 -0.60 -36.26
C TYR A 318 -25.59 -0.82 -37.56
N GLN A 319 -25.33 -0.03 -38.61
CA GLN A 319 -25.97 -0.18 -39.92
C GLN A 319 -25.57 -1.47 -40.63
N TYR A 320 -24.27 -1.82 -40.66
CA TYR A 320 -23.80 -3.08 -41.23
C TYR A 320 -24.37 -4.30 -40.48
N MET A 321 -24.36 -4.25 -39.14
CA MET A 321 -24.93 -5.30 -38.29
C MET A 321 -26.46 -5.44 -38.43
N SER A 322 -27.15 -4.41 -38.93
CA SER A 322 -28.59 -4.45 -39.23
C SER A 322 -28.92 -5.10 -40.58
N GLY A 323 -27.90 -5.52 -41.36
CA GLY A 323 -28.09 -6.13 -42.68
C GLY A 323 -28.28 -5.14 -43.83
N ASN A 324 -28.11 -3.83 -43.59
CA ASN A 324 -28.32 -2.77 -44.58
C ASN A 324 -27.08 -2.43 -45.44
N GLY A 325 -25.95 -3.12 -45.23
CA GLY A 325 -24.65 -2.78 -45.84
C GLY A 325 -24.35 -3.37 -47.23
N GLY A 326 -25.34 -3.93 -47.92
CA GLY A 326 -25.14 -4.85 -49.04
C GLY A 326 -25.59 -4.40 -50.43
N ASP A 327 -25.65 -3.10 -50.76
CA ASP A 327 -25.89 -2.70 -52.16
C ASP A 327 -25.08 -1.48 -52.62
N ASN A 328 -24.37 -1.68 -53.72
CA ASN A 328 -23.38 -0.78 -54.31
C ASN A 328 -23.98 0.55 -54.82
N ASN A 329 -23.21 1.62 -54.61
CA ASN A 329 -23.13 2.82 -55.47
C ASN A 329 -24.33 3.78 -55.62
N ASN A 330 -25.40 3.69 -54.82
CA ASN A 330 -26.40 4.79 -54.85
C ASN A 330 -27.21 5.08 -53.59
N ARG A 331 -26.85 4.49 -52.44
CA ARG A 331 -27.20 5.08 -51.14
C ARG A 331 -25.99 5.85 -50.65
N ARG A 332 -25.82 7.07 -51.18
CA ARG A 332 -25.37 8.16 -50.31
C ARG A 332 -26.19 8.02 -49.04
N LEU A 333 -25.54 8.11 -47.87
CA LEU A 333 -25.94 9.03 -46.81
C LEU A 333 -27.32 9.62 -47.09
N ASP A 334 -28.39 8.83 -46.97
CA ASP A 334 -29.72 9.41 -47.06
C ASP A 334 -29.81 10.11 -45.72
N ASP A 335 -30.04 11.43 -45.76
CA ASP A 335 -30.32 12.36 -44.66
C ASP A 335 -31.55 11.92 -43.83
N ASN A 336 -31.71 10.63 -43.57
CA ASN A 336 -32.67 10.08 -42.66
C ASN A 336 -32.11 10.27 -41.26
N ASN A 337 -32.28 11.49 -40.75
CA ASN A 337 -32.22 11.83 -39.32
C ASN A 337 -32.83 10.73 -38.42
N ASN A 338 -33.73 9.90 -38.94
CA ASN A 338 -34.36 8.80 -38.25
C ASN A 338 -33.41 7.67 -37.79
N ILE A 339 -32.40 7.26 -38.58
CA ILE A 339 -31.53 6.14 -38.17
C ILE A 339 -30.46 6.57 -37.16
N ASP A 340 -29.94 7.79 -37.32
CA ASP A 340 -28.97 8.39 -36.39
C ASP A 340 -29.66 8.67 -35.05
N ASN A 341 -30.88 9.23 -35.10
CA ASN A 341 -31.70 9.41 -33.91
C ASN A 341 -32.07 8.08 -33.27
N GLN A 342 -32.34 7.03 -34.06
CA GLN A 342 -32.64 5.69 -33.54
C GLN A 342 -31.43 5.10 -32.81
N TRP A 343 -30.26 5.07 -33.46
CA TRP A 343 -29.02 4.57 -32.85
C TRP A 343 -28.72 5.29 -31.53
N TYR A 344 -28.73 6.63 -31.55
CA TYR A 344 -28.43 7.42 -30.36
C TYR A 344 -29.47 7.20 -29.25
N THR A 345 -30.76 7.13 -29.61
CA THR A 345 -31.85 6.87 -28.65
C THR A 345 -31.74 5.48 -28.03
N GLU A 346 -31.48 4.44 -28.83
CA GLU A 346 -31.33 3.06 -28.33
C GLU A 346 -30.10 2.91 -27.43
N LEU A 347 -28.99 3.53 -27.82
CA LEU A 347 -27.75 3.52 -27.06
C LEU A 347 -27.95 4.24 -25.71
N THR A 348 -28.43 5.49 -25.74
CA THR A 348 -28.66 6.28 -24.52
C THR A 348 -29.68 5.62 -23.59
N ASN A 349 -30.75 5.00 -24.12
CA ASN A 349 -31.72 4.24 -23.33
C ASN A 349 -31.06 3.04 -22.63
N SER A 350 -30.21 2.30 -23.34
CA SER A 350 -29.50 1.14 -22.79
C SER A 350 -28.51 1.53 -21.69
N ILE A 351 -27.75 2.59 -21.91
CA ILE A 351 -26.79 3.10 -20.91
C ILE A 351 -27.54 3.69 -19.70
N SER A 352 -28.60 4.47 -19.93
CA SER A 352 -29.45 5.00 -18.86
C SER A 352 -30.08 3.88 -18.02
N PHE A 353 -30.48 2.77 -18.62
CA PHE A 353 -30.97 1.60 -17.88
C PHE A 353 -29.92 1.04 -16.93
N ILE A 354 -28.66 0.92 -17.38
CA ILE A 354 -27.56 0.42 -16.55
C ILE A 354 -27.23 1.40 -15.42
N GLU A 355 -27.07 2.69 -15.73
CA GLU A 355 -26.74 3.72 -14.74
C GLU A 355 -27.81 3.87 -13.65
N ASN A 356 -29.09 3.84 -14.04
CA ASN A 356 -30.20 3.95 -13.08
C ASN A 356 -30.27 2.75 -12.14
N LYS A 357 -29.75 1.60 -12.57
CA LYS A 357 -29.77 0.35 -11.80
C LYS A 357 -28.51 0.14 -10.96
N HIS A 358 -27.37 0.66 -11.41
CA HIS A 358 -26.05 0.45 -10.81
C HIS A 358 -25.35 1.78 -10.52
N HIS A 359 -25.36 2.19 -9.25
CA HIS A 359 -24.84 3.49 -8.79
C HIS A 359 -23.34 3.71 -9.02
N ASN A 360 -22.57 2.63 -9.20
CA ASN A 360 -21.13 2.62 -9.47
C ASN A 360 -20.80 2.71 -10.98
N VAL A 361 -21.81 2.90 -11.83
CA VAL A 361 -21.66 3.17 -13.27
C VAL A 361 -21.95 4.64 -13.54
N LYS A 362 -21.12 5.23 -14.40
CA LYS A 362 -21.31 6.58 -14.94
C LYS A 362 -20.99 6.59 -16.43
N SER A 363 -21.63 7.49 -17.15
CA SER A 363 -21.46 7.73 -18.57
C SER A 363 -21.05 9.17 -18.82
N PHE A 364 -20.30 9.37 -19.89
CA PHE A 364 -19.86 10.66 -20.37
C PHE A 364 -20.08 10.72 -21.88
N TRP A 365 -20.66 11.82 -22.33
CA TRP A 365 -20.95 12.05 -23.74
C TRP A 365 -20.12 13.25 -24.20
N VAL A 366 -19.21 12.99 -25.13
CA VAL A 366 -18.45 14.06 -25.80
C VAL A 366 -19.36 14.70 -26.84
N ASP A 367 -19.57 16.01 -26.75
CA ASP A 367 -20.41 16.74 -27.69
C ASP A 367 -19.78 16.75 -29.09
N GLY A 368 -20.59 16.49 -30.11
CA GLY A 368 -20.19 16.48 -31.51
C GLY A 368 -19.84 15.11 -32.09
N GLU A 369 -19.25 15.15 -33.29
CA GLU A 369 -18.80 13.99 -34.06
C GLU A 369 -17.44 13.50 -33.56
N GLY A 370 -17.30 12.18 -33.38
CA GLY A 370 -15.99 11.59 -33.14
C GLY A 370 -16.04 10.10 -32.82
N HIS A 371 -14.86 9.49 -32.79
CA HIS A 371 -14.66 8.11 -32.36
C HIS A 371 -13.33 8.01 -31.64
N CYS A 372 -13.23 7.15 -30.63
CA CYS A 372 -12.04 7.06 -29.80
C CYS A 372 -10.75 6.75 -30.57
N THR A 373 -9.64 7.04 -29.90
CA THR A 373 -8.31 6.49 -30.19
C THR A 373 -7.66 6.03 -28.89
N LEU A 374 -6.48 5.40 -28.98
CA LEU A 374 -5.79 4.84 -27.82
C LEU A 374 -5.56 5.90 -26.72
N GLY A 375 -5.76 5.49 -25.46
CA GLY A 375 -5.57 6.33 -24.29
C GLY A 375 -6.62 7.41 -24.05
N MET A 376 -7.83 7.28 -24.62
CA MET A 376 -8.94 8.22 -24.44
C MET A 376 -8.62 9.64 -24.97
N TYR A 377 -7.82 9.74 -26.04
CA TYR A 377 -7.28 11.01 -26.53
C TYR A 377 -8.35 12.08 -26.77
N TYR A 378 -9.42 11.76 -27.52
CA TYR A 378 -10.47 12.74 -27.82
C TYR A 378 -11.30 13.11 -26.59
N ALA A 379 -11.62 12.14 -25.74
CA ALA A 379 -12.32 12.41 -24.50
C ALA A 379 -11.50 13.35 -23.59
N LEU A 380 -10.18 13.17 -23.53
CA LEU A 380 -9.26 14.05 -22.78
C LEU A 380 -9.16 15.49 -23.34
N GLN A 381 -9.63 15.75 -24.55
CA GLN A 381 -9.73 17.13 -25.07
C GLN A 381 -10.91 17.89 -24.45
N ASP A 382 -11.92 17.18 -23.92
CA ASP A 382 -13.04 17.82 -23.23
C ASP A 382 -12.64 18.19 -21.79
N SER A 383 -12.77 19.47 -21.46
CA SER A 383 -12.42 20.03 -20.14
C SER A 383 -13.15 19.37 -18.96
N ASN A 384 -14.32 18.77 -19.17
CA ASN A 384 -15.11 18.13 -18.12
C ASN A 384 -14.79 16.64 -17.98
N PHE A 385 -14.12 16.04 -18.97
CA PHE A 385 -13.86 14.61 -18.97
C PHE A 385 -12.90 14.17 -17.87
N GLU A 386 -11.86 14.97 -17.58
CA GLU A 386 -10.92 14.63 -16.50
C GLU A 386 -11.63 14.49 -15.14
N ALA A 387 -12.58 15.38 -14.84
CA ALA A 387 -13.37 15.31 -13.61
C ALA A 387 -14.25 14.05 -13.56
N PHE A 388 -14.82 13.64 -14.70
CA PHE A 388 -15.56 12.38 -14.82
C PHE A 388 -14.64 11.18 -14.61
N ALA A 389 -13.55 11.09 -15.37
CA ALA A 389 -12.69 9.92 -15.41
C ALA A 389 -11.88 9.75 -14.12
N SER A 390 -11.43 10.84 -13.50
CA SER A 390 -10.74 10.82 -12.19
C SER A 390 -11.60 10.19 -11.09
N ASN A 391 -12.92 10.41 -11.09
CA ASN A 391 -13.82 9.76 -10.14
C ASN A 391 -13.91 8.25 -10.34
N ILE A 392 -13.73 7.76 -11.56
CA ILE A 392 -13.72 6.33 -11.88
C ILE A 392 -12.39 5.70 -11.49
N VAL A 393 -11.26 6.30 -11.89
CA VAL A 393 -9.92 5.71 -11.71
C VAL A 393 -9.28 6.00 -10.35
N LYS A 394 -9.95 6.77 -9.48
CA LYS A 394 -9.43 7.13 -8.17
C LYS A 394 -9.26 5.91 -7.26
N GLU A 395 -8.03 5.73 -6.78
CA GLU A 395 -7.69 4.75 -5.75
C GLU A 395 -8.42 5.08 -4.43
N ASP A 396 -9.00 4.06 -3.80
CA ASP A 396 -9.53 4.21 -2.45
C ASP A 396 -8.37 4.52 -1.46
N PRO A 397 -8.52 5.54 -0.59
CA PRO A 397 -7.47 5.93 0.33
C PRO A 397 -7.06 4.75 1.23
N LEU A 398 -5.74 4.61 1.46
CA LEU A 398 -5.10 3.59 2.30
C LEU A 398 -5.66 3.50 3.73
N ILE A 399 -6.45 4.49 4.15
CA ILE A 399 -6.99 4.66 5.50
C ILE A 399 -8.26 3.82 5.72
N GLY A 400 -8.94 3.35 4.66
CA GLY A 400 -10.23 2.64 4.76
C GLY A 400 -10.17 1.12 4.60
N THR A 401 -9.19 0.59 3.88
CA THR A 401 -8.90 -0.85 3.87
C THR A 401 -7.94 -1.14 5.00
N ALA A 402 -8.42 -1.09 6.24
CA ALA A 402 -7.63 -1.49 7.39
C ALA A 402 -7.04 -2.87 7.09
N ARG A 403 -5.71 -2.91 6.90
CA ARG A 403 -4.96 -4.17 6.76
C ARG A 403 -5.47 -5.12 7.84
N PRO A 404 -5.60 -6.44 7.57
CA PRO A 404 -5.99 -7.43 8.57
C PRO A 404 -5.27 -7.21 9.92
N ALA A 405 -4.00 -6.79 9.86
CA ALA A 405 -3.19 -6.33 10.98
C ALA A 405 -3.79 -5.23 11.88
N PHE A 406 -4.31 -4.13 11.33
CA PHE A 406 -4.86 -3.03 12.14
C PHE A 406 -6.14 -3.47 12.85
N ASN A 407 -7.01 -4.21 12.15
CA ASN A 407 -8.22 -4.78 12.74
C ASN A 407 -7.88 -5.82 13.82
N ALA A 408 -6.90 -6.68 13.57
CA ALA A 408 -6.38 -7.62 14.56
C ALA A 408 -5.82 -6.91 15.80
N PHE A 409 -5.08 -5.82 15.62
CA PHE A 409 -4.57 -5.02 16.72
C PHE A 409 -5.70 -4.37 17.53
N LEU A 410 -6.68 -3.76 16.86
CA LEU A 410 -7.80 -3.09 17.52
C LEU A 410 -8.63 -4.09 18.33
N LEU A 411 -8.94 -5.25 17.75
CA LEU A 411 -9.66 -6.33 18.43
C LEU A 411 -8.86 -6.87 19.63
N ALA A 412 -7.58 -7.18 19.46
CA ALA A 412 -6.71 -7.64 20.54
C ALA A 412 -6.61 -6.62 21.67
N SER A 413 -6.51 -5.33 21.33
CA SER A 413 -6.43 -4.23 22.29
C SER A 413 -7.75 -4.03 23.05
N CYS A 414 -8.89 -4.07 22.36
CA CYS A 414 -10.22 -3.96 22.99
C CYS A 414 -10.46 -5.11 23.97
N LEU A 415 -10.12 -6.34 23.61
CA LEU A 415 -10.24 -7.51 24.49
C LEU A 415 -9.28 -7.42 25.69
N GLY A 416 -8.04 -6.99 25.47
CA GLY A 416 -7.05 -6.75 26.53
C GLY A 416 -7.50 -5.67 27.53
N LEU A 417 -7.96 -4.51 27.04
CA LEU A 417 -8.50 -3.43 27.87
C LEU A 417 -9.78 -3.83 28.60
N GLY A 418 -10.66 -4.59 27.94
CA GLY A 418 -11.85 -5.17 28.57
C GLY A 418 -11.50 -6.07 29.75
N LEU A 419 -10.47 -6.92 29.61
CA LEU A 419 -9.97 -7.76 30.70
C LEU A 419 -9.39 -6.92 31.86
N ILE A 420 -8.62 -5.87 31.57
CA ILE A 420 -8.09 -4.95 32.60
C ILE A 420 -9.25 -4.33 33.40
N GLY A 421 -10.25 -3.79 32.70
CA GLY A 421 -11.43 -3.19 33.32
C GLY A 421 -12.19 -4.19 34.20
N PHE A 422 -12.38 -5.42 33.70
CA PHE A 422 -13.02 -6.50 34.44
C PHE A 422 -12.26 -6.86 35.73
N LEU A 423 -10.94 -7.05 35.66
CA LEU A 423 -10.12 -7.41 36.82
C LEU A 423 -10.10 -6.31 37.88
N ILE A 424 -9.97 -5.03 37.47
CA ILE A 424 -10.01 -3.89 38.40
C ILE A 424 -11.39 -3.78 39.05
N PHE A 425 -12.46 -3.91 38.28
CA PHE A 425 -13.83 -3.85 38.79
C PHE A 425 -14.09 -4.98 39.79
N ASN A 426 -13.66 -6.21 39.47
CA ASN A 426 -13.87 -7.36 40.33
C ASN A 426 -13.08 -7.26 41.64
N LYS A 427 -11.82 -6.81 41.57
CA LYS A 427 -10.99 -6.54 42.76
C LYS A 427 -11.65 -5.50 43.67
N ARG A 428 -12.12 -4.37 43.10
CA ARG A 428 -12.82 -3.32 43.87
C ARG A 428 -14.10 -3.85 44.52
N ARG A 429 -14.90 -4.63 43.78
CA ARG A 429 -16.13 -5.24 44.30
C ARG A 429 -15.84 -6.20 45.44
N ARG A 430 -14.73 -6.94 45.37
CA ARG A 430 -14.31 -7.87 46.41
C ARG A 430 -13.85 -7.15 47.67
N THR A 431 -13.01 -6.12 47.55
CA THR A 431 -12.60 -5.30 48.71
C THR A 431 -13.79 -4.64 49.40
N LEU A 432 -14.82 -4.22 48.63
CA LEU A 432 -16.08 -3.70 49.19
C LEU A 432 -16.94 -4.76 49.88
N ARG A 433 -16.83 -6.04 49.49
CA ARG A 433 -17.53 -7.15 50.17
C ARG A 433 -16.81 -7.57 51.45
N GLU A 434 -15.50 -7.73 51.37
CA GLU A 434 -14.67 -8.07 52.54
C GLU A 434 -14.72 -6.95 53.60
N GLY A 435 -14.81 -5.67 53.19
CA GLY A 435 -15.03 -4.56 54.14
C GLY A 435 -16.44 -4.50 54.75
N ARG A 436 -17.44 -5.16 54.14
CA ARG A 436 -18.81 -5.22 54.66
C ARG A 436 -19.02 -6.40 55.59
N GLU A 437 -18.36 -7.53 55.33
CA GLU A 437 -18.33 -8.69 56.23
C GLU A 437 -17.58 -8.39 57.54
N VAL A 438 -16.55 -7.54 57.52
CA VAL A 438 -15.83 -7.12 58.75
C VAL A 438 -16.65 -6.17 59.63
N ASP A 439 -17.53 -5.35 59.04
CA ASP A 439 -18.47 -4.50 59.79
C ASP A 439 -19.65 -5.33 60.36
N ASP A 440 -20.09 -6.38 59.66
CA ASP A 440 -21.14 -7.29 60.14
C ASP A 440 -20.62 -8.25 61.25
N ASP A 441 -19.35 -8.67 61.21
CA ASP A 441 -18.72 -9.52 62.26
C ASP A 441 -18.43 -8.75 63.57
N LEU A 442 -18.43 -7.40 63.55
CA LEU A 442 -18.35 -6.58 64.78
C LEU A 442 -19.71 -6.42 65.49
N PHE A 443 -20.82 -6.76 64.83
CA PHE A 443 -22.19 -6.63 65.37
C PHE A 443 -23.02 -7.93 65.26
N GLY A 444 -22.39 -9.06 64.96
CA GLY A 444 -23.05 -10.36 64.77
C GLY A 444 -23.03 -11.24 66.03
N ASP A 445 -24.21 -11.38 66.64
CA ASP A 445 -24.52 -12.20 67.81
C ASP A 445 -24.17 -13.70 67.64
N GLN A 446 -23.74 -14.33 68.74
CA GLN A 446 -23.47 -15.76 68.84
C GLN A 446 -24.80 -16.53 68.79
N ASN A 447 -24.93 -17.51 67.89
CA ASN A 447 -25.77 -18.69 68.15
C ASN A 447 -25.40 -19.91 67.29
N ASP A 448 -25.18 -20.99 68.05
CA ASP A 448 -24.90 -22.41 67.85
C ASP A 448 -25.34 -23.19 66.58
N ASP A 449 -24.49 -24.20 66.35
CA ASP A 449 -24.73 -25.62 65.97
C ASP A 449 -25.49 -26.02 64.69
N SER A 450 -24.80 -26.78 63.83
CA SER A 450 -24.96 -28.25 63.72
C SER A 450 -24.23 -28.80 62.48
N GLY A 451 -23.57 -29.96 62.65
CA GLY A 451 -22.75 -30.59 61.63
C GLY A 451 -23.52 -31.33 60.54
N PHE A 452 -22.98 -31.36 59.31
CA PHE A 452 -23.26 -32.43 58.34
C PHE A 452 -22.22 -32.54 57.21
N THR A 453 -21.50 -33.67 57.21
CA THR A 453 -20.87 -34.41 56.11
C THR A 453 -19.89 -33.73 55.14
N THR A 454 -18.67 -34.28 55.15
CA THR A 454 -17.66 -34.19 54.10
C THR A 454 -18.14 -34.81 52.78
N ARG A 455 -18.48 -33.96 51.81
CA ARG A 455 -18.46 -34.34 50.39
C ARG A 455 -17.76 -33.23 49.61
N VAL A 456 -16.43 -33.30 49.56
CA VAL A 456 -15.60 -32.37 48.77
C VAL A 456 -15.90 -32.64 47.29
N SER A 457 -16.90 -31.93 46.79
CA SER A 457 -17.32 -31.96 45.40
C SER A 457 -16.18 -31.44 44.52
N TRP A 458 -15.93 -32.11 43.40
CA TRP A 458 -14.99 -31.70 42.35
C TRP A 458 -15.21 -30.23 41.92
N LYS A 459 -16.46 -29.75 42.01
CA LYS A 459 -16.83 -28.34 41.80
C LYS A 459 -16.20 -27.38 42.82
N SER A 460 -15.98 -27.79 44.08
CA SER A 460 -15.31 -26.96 45.10
C SER A 460 -13.80 -26.83 44.86
N HIS A 461 -13.16 -27.89 44.33
CA HIS A 461 -11.75 -27.88 43.96
C HIS A 461 -11.50 -26.96 42.74
N TRP A 462 -12.37 -27.05 41.73
CA TRP A 462 -12.35 -26.12 40.60
C TRP A 462 -12.66 -24.69 41.03
N LYS A 463 -13.69 -24.48 41.87
CA LYS A 463 -14.03 -23.15 42.39
C LYS A 463 -12.86 -22.53 43.15
N LYS A 464 -12.18 -23.29 44.03
CA LYS A 464 -11.02 -22.83 44.82
C LYS A 464 -9.80 -22.54 43.94
N ARG A 465 -9.49 -23.39 42.94
CA ARG A 465 -8.42 -23.13 41.96
C ARG A 465 -8.73 -21.91 41.08
N THR A 466 -9.98 -21.76 40.62
CA THR A 466 -10.39 -20.61 39.82
C THR A 466 -10.32 -19.31 40.62
N THR A 467 -10.69 -19.30 41.90
CA THR A 467 -10.52 -18.11 42.74
C THR A 467 -9.04 -17.81 43.00
N THR A 468 -8.17 -18.80 43.23
CA THR A 468 -6.73 -18.56 43.43
C THR A 468 -6.03 -18.04 42.15
N LEU A 469 -6.43 -18.52 40.98
CA LEU A 469 -5.92 -18.00 39.71
C LEU A 469 -6.45 -16.58 39.45
N LEU A 470 -7.75 -16.36 39.66
CA LEU A 470 -8.37 -15.05 39.49
C LEU A 470 -7.73 -14.01 40.42
N THR A 471 -7.45 -14.34 41.68
CA THR A 471 -6.74 -13.45 42.61
C THR A 471 -5.33 -13.10 42.13
N THR A 472 -4.63 -14.06 41.52
CA THR A 472 -3.28 -13.83 41.00
C THR A 472 -3.30 -12.85 39.81
N TYR A 473 -4.32 -12.93 38.95
CA TYR A 473 -4.50 -12.00 37.84
C TYR A 473 -5.05 -10.63 38.29
N GLU A 474 -5.93 -10.59 39.30
CA GLU A 474 -6.45 -9.36 39.92
C GLU A 474 -5.35 -8.51 40.56
N ASP A 475 -4.24 -9.13 40.99
CA ASP A 475 -3.08 -8.41 41.52
C ASP A 475 -2.22 -7.75 40.44
N HIS A 476 -2.34 -8.17 39.18
CA HIS A 476 -1.55 -7.69 38.05
C HIS A 476 -2.43 -7.43 36.81
N PRO A 477 -3.45 -6.56 36.90
CA PRO A 477 -4.45 -6.40 35.85
C PRO A 477 -3.86 -5.93 34.51
N VAL A 478 -2.93 -4.97 34.52
CA VAL A 478 -2.35 -4.38 33.31
C VAL A 478 -1.44 -5.38 32.60
N VAL A 479 -0.55 -6.05 33.34
CA VAL A 479 0.33 -7.09 32.80
C VAL A 479 -0.49 -8.23 32.20
N THR A 480 -1.57 -8.64 32.87
CA THR A 480 -2.47 -9.70 32.37
C THR A 480 -3.18 -9.29 31.06
N GLY A 481 -3.73 -8.07 30.99
CA GLY A 481 -4.36 -7.57 29.77
C GLY A 481 -3.38 -7.40 28.61
N TYR A 482 -2.17 -6.94 28.89
CA TYR A 482 -1.12 -6.78 27.88
C TYR A 482 -0.64 -8.15 27.34
N ALA A 483 -0.51 -9.16 28.20
CA ALA A 483 -0.22 -10.53 27.78
C ALA A 483 -1.29 -11.08 26.83
N LEU A 484 -2.57 -10.89 27.17
CA LEU A 484 -3.68 -11.30 26.30
C LEU A 484 -3.60 -10.61 24.94
N CYS A 485 -3.30 -9.31 24.91
CA CYS A 485 -3.15 -8.56 23.67
C CYS A 485 -2.03 -9.10 22.79
N ILE A 486 -0.83 -9.36 23.35
CA ILE A 486 0.29 -9.96 22.60
C ILE A 486 -0.08 -11.34 22.08
N CYS A 487 -0.76 -12.17 22.88
CA CYS A 487 -1.21 -13.50 22.48
C CYS A 487 -2.17 -13.46 21.30
N LEU A 488 -3.23 -12.67 21.39
CA LEU A 488 -4.21 -12.56 20.31
C LEU A 488 -3.56 -11.99 19.05
N TYR A 489 -2.75 -10.94 19.20
CA TYR A 489 -2.09 -10.30 18.07
C TYR A 489 -1.11 -11.24 17.36
N PHE A 490 -0.36 -12.05 18.11
CA PHE A 490 0.51 -13.09 17.57
C PHE A 490 -0.29 -14.17 16.82
N TRP A 491 -1.39 -14.66 17.40
CA TRP A 491 -2.22 -15.68 16.75
C TRP A 491 -2.85 -15.18 15.46
N PHE A 492 -3.38 -13.95 15.43
CA PHE A 492 -3.88 -13.35 14.19
C PHE A 492 -2.79 -13.25 13.13
N MET A 493 -1.58 -12.82 13.51
CA MET A 493 -0.45 -12.74 12.58
C MET A 493 -0.07 -14.12 12.00
N ILE A 494 -0.02 -15.16 12.83
CA ILE A 494 0.31 -16.52 12.36
C ILE A 494 -0.80 -17.12 11.49
N ILE A 495 -2.07 -16.85 11.78
CA ILE A 495 -3.20 -17.32 10.98
C ILE A 495 -3.19 -16.69 9.59
N GLU A 496 -2.86 -15.40 9.49
CA GLU A 496 -2.86 -14.66 8.22
C GLU A 496 -1.59 -14.91 7.38
N GLU A 497 -0.40 -14.87 7.99
CA GLU A 497 0.88 -14.86 7.26
C GLU A 497 1.65 -16.20 7.31
N GLY A 498 1.28 -17.11 8.21
CA GLY A 498 1.92 -18.41 8.37
C GLY A 498 3.37 -18.35 8.89
N PHE A 499 4.04 -19.50 8.86
CA PHE A 499 5.45 -19.65 9.25
C PHE A 499 6.35 -19.70 8.01
N CYS A 500 7.48 -18.99 8.03
CA CYS A 500 8.50 -19.12 7.01
C CYS A 500 9.67 -20.01 7.47
N HIS A 501 10.53 -20.39 6.53
CA HIS A 501 11.73 -21.18 6.81
C HIS A 501 12.65 -20.46 7.83
N PRO A 502 13.31 -21.15 8.78
CA PRO A 502 14.13 -20.54 9.83
C PRO A 502 15.30 -19.68 9.32
N VAL A 503 15.76 -19.92 8.09
CA VAL A 503 16.77 -19.07 7.42
C VAL A 503 16.24 -17.66 7.16
N ASN A 504 14.95 -17.53 6.87
CA ASN A 504 14.30 -16.24 6.60
C ASN A 504 13.78 -15.57 7.88
N ASN A 505 13.45 -16.36 8.92
CA ASN A 505 13.11 -15.86 10.25
C ASN A 505 13.56 -16.85 11.34
N PRO A 506 14.73 -16.63 11.96
CA PRO A 506 15.21 -17.45 13.09
C PRO A 506 14.29 -17.50 14.31
N SER A 507 13.30 -16.61 14.46
CA SER A 507 12.33 -16.65 15.57
C SER A 507 11.17 -17.64 15.34
N PHE A 508 11.15 -18.37 14.22
CA PHE A 508 10.03 -19.22 13.77
C PHE A 508 8.72 -18.42 13.66
N GLY A 509 8.64 -17.51 12.69
CA GLY A 509 7.47 -16.69 12.40
C GLY A 509 7.36 -16.36 10.92
N PRO A 510 6.55 -15.35 10.55
CA PRO A 510 6.39 -14.91 9.15
C PRO A 510 7.68 -14.32 8.57
N ASN A 511 7.74 -14.16 7.25
CA ASN A 511 8.86 -13.47 6.60
C ASN A 511 8.84 -11.95 6.91
N ALA A 512 9.89 -11.24 6.51
CA ALA A 512 10.02 -9.79 6.77
C ALA A 512 8.88 -8.94 6.16
N VAL A 513 8.28 -9.38 5.05
CA VAL A 513 7.15 -8.70 4.40
C VAL A 513 5.88 -8.88 5.26
N GLY A 514 5.58 -10.10 5.69
CA GLY A 514 4.45 -10.40 6.57
C GLY A 514 4.57 -9.68 7.92
N LEU A 515 5.75 -9.64 8.52
CA LEU A 515 5.99 -8.86 9.74
C LEU A 515 5.82 -7.35 9.51
N SER A 516 6.19 -6.85 8.33
CA SER A 516 5.92 -5.47 7.94
C SER A 516 4.41 -5.18 7.83
N ASN A 517 3.59 -6.13 7.39
CA ASN A 517 2.14 -5.93 7.36
C ASN A 517 1.54 -5.73 8.76
N PHE A 518 2.07 -6.45 9.75
CA PHE A 518 1.65 -6.40 11.17
C PHE A 518 2.33 -5.31 11.99
N GLY A 519 2.96 -4.34 11.32
CA GLY A 519 3.39 -3.12 11.98
C GLY A 519 4.77 -3.20 12.61
N ILE A 520 5.73 -3.92 12.00
CA ILE A 520 7.15 -3.62 12.23
C ILE A 520 7.34 -2.11 12.11
N ASN A 521 8.03 -1.55 13.09
CA ASN A 521 8.44 -0.15 13.08
C ASN A 521 9.54 0.01 12.00
N ASN A 522 9.11 0.56 10.87
CA ASN A 522 9.94 0.92 9.74
C ASN A 522 9.86 2.45 9.61
N PRO A 523 10.95 3.18 9.90
CA PRO A 523 10.95 4.64 9.88
C PRO A 523 10.49 5.19 8.53
N SER A 524 10.87 4.53 7.42
CA SER A 524 10.48 4.95 6.08
C SER A 524 8.97 4.85 5.87
N LEU A 525 8.31 3.79 6.35
CA LEU A 525 6.85 3.66 6.20
C LEU A 525 6.08 4.64 7.10
N ILE A 526 6.60 4.93 8.29
CA ILE A 526 5.99 5.87 9.23
C ILE A 526 6.07 7.29 8.69
N VAL A 527 7.26 7.69 8.26
CA VAL A 527 7.54 9.06 7.81
C VAL A 527 6.98 9.32 6.41
N TYR A 528 7.19 8.42 5.44
CA TYR A 528 6.83 8.67 4.03
C TYR A 528 5.45 8.17 3.62
N GLN A 529 4.92 7.12 4.25
CA GLN A 529 3.57 6.61 3.95
C GLN A 529 2.53 7.03 5.01
N HIS A 530 2.90 7.91 5.94
CA HIS A 530 2.07 8.35 7.06
C HIS A 530 1.46 7.19 7.87
N GLN A 531 2.17 6.05 7.94
CA GLN A 531 1.71 4.86 8.67
C GLN A 531 2.05 4.96 10.16
N TRP A 532 1.62 6.05 10.80
CA TRP A 532 1.93 6.38 12.20
C TRP A 532 1.45 5.32 13.19
N PHE A 533 0.39 4.57 12.84
CA PHE A 533 -0.10 3.45 13.66
C PHE A 533 0.99 2.42 13.96
N ARG A 534 2.01 2.28 13.10
CA ARG A 534 3.15 1.36 13.30
C ARG A 534 3.98 1.68 14.53
N LEU A 535 4.06 2.96 14.93
CA LEU A 535 4.72 3.36 16.18
C LEU A 535 4.02 2.73 17.38
N LEU A 536 2.70 2.54 17.30
CA LEU A 536 1.91 1.94 18.36
C LEU A 536 1.93 0.40 18.28
N THR A 537 1.55 -0.16 17.13
CA THR A 537 1.37 -1.63 16.96
C THR A 537 2.66 -2.41 17.15
N SER A 538 3.81 -1.81 16.82
CA SER A 538 5.12 -2.45 16.96
C SER A 538 5.47 -2.81 18.41
N ASN A 539 4.94 -2.07 19.39
CA ASN A 539 5.13 -2.39 20.80
C ASN A 539 4.42 -3.69 21.21
N PHE A 540 3.45 -4.18 20.43
CA PHE A 540 2.69 -5.40 20.72
C PHE A 540 3.09 -6.57 19.83
N LEU A 541 3.87 -6.31 18.79
CA LEU A 541 4.29 -7.29 17.81
C LEU A 541 5.38 -8.21 18.37
N VAL A 542 5.31 -9.50 18.08
CA VAL A 542 6.40 -10.46 18.33
C VAL A 542 6.72 -11.17 17.01
N THR A 543 8.01 -11.31 16.69
CA THR A 543 8.47 -11.77 15.36
C THR A 543 8.24 -13.25 15.05
N GLY A 544 7.95 -14.08 16.06
CA GLY A 544 7.80 -15.53 15.89
C GLY A 544 7.60 -16.26 17.22
N ALA A 545 7.52 -17.59 17.18
CA ALA A 545 7.27 -18.41 18.35
C ALA A 545 8.31 -18.20 19.48
N LEU A 546 9.59 -18.08 19.16
CA LEU A 546 10.63 -17.87 20.18
C LEU A 546 10.49 -16.51 20.88
N THR A 547 10.25 -15.44 20.13
CA THR A 547 10.02 -14.11 20.71
C THR A 547 8.69 -14.03 21.45
N PHE A 548 7.67 -14.77 20.99
CA PHE A 548 6.39 -14.91 21.69
C PHE A 548 6.54 -15.56 23.07
N PHE A 549 7.21 -16.72 23.16
CA PHE A 549 7.44 -17.40 24.44
C PHE A 549 8.32 -16.55 25.35
N TYR A 550 9.38 -15.93 24.80
CA TYR A 550 10.25 -15.05 25.56
C TYR A 550 9.50 -13.84 26.11
N ALA A 551 8.69 -13.15 25.29
CA ALA A 551 7.92 -11.99 25.71
C ALA A 551 6.95 -12.33 26.86
N ASN A 552 6.22 -13.45 26.74
CA ASN A 552 5.30 -13.91 27.79
C ASN A 552 6.05 -14.32 29.08
N PHE A 553 7.15 -15.05 28.96
CA PHE A 553 8.01 -15.41 30.09
C PHE A 553 8.53 -14.14 30.79
N TYR A 554 9.04 -13.19 30.03
CA TYR A 554 9.62 -11.95 30.56
C TYR A 554 8.57 -11.09 31.26
N LEU A 555 7.41 -10.95 30.64
CA LEU A 555 6.28 -10.20 31.17
C LEU A 555 5.80 -10.81 32.50
N TRP A 556 5.68 -12.14 32.57
CA TRP A 556 5.23 -12.82 33.78
C TRP A 556 6.29 -12.89 34.89
N PHE A 557 7.55 -13.19 34.59
CA PHE A 557 8.57 -13.40 35.63
C PHE A 557 9.36 -12.14 36.00
N ARG A 558 9.41 -11.13 35.13
CA ARG A 558 10.17 -9.89 35.37
C ARG A 558 9.27 -8.68 35.58
N VAL A 559 8.32 -8.43 34.67
CA VAL A 559 7.56 -7.16 34.64
C VAL A 559 6.43 -7.12 35.67
N ARG A 560 5.73 -8.24 35.96
CA ARG A 560 4.64 -8.25 36.98
C ARG A 560 5.04 -7.70 38.35
N HIS A 561 6.30 -7.90 38.74
CA HIS A 561 6.80 -7.44 40.02
C HIS A 561 6.85 -5.90 40.09
N LEU A 562 7.04 -5.24 38.96
CA LEU A 562 6.98 -3.79 38.84
C LEU A 562 5.55 -3.28 39.06
N GLU A 563 4.56 -3.88 38.38
CA GLU A 563 3.15 -3.49 38.53
C GLU A 563 2.70 -3.68 39.99
N ARG A 564 3.00 -4.83 40.59
CA ARG A 564 2.69 -5.10 42.00
C ARG A 564 3.24 -4.04 42.94
N ARG A 565 4.50 -3.66 42.75
CA ARG A 565 5.18 -2.67 43.59
C ARG A 565 4.57 -1.29 43.41
N MET A 566 4.29 -0.89 42.16
CA MET A 566 3.65 0.39 41.89
C MET A 566 2.24 0.48 42.47
N LEU A 567 1.47 -0.61 42.40
CA LEU A 567 0.16 -0.70 43.02
C LEU A 567 0.23 -0.60 44.55
N ASN A 568 1.13 -1.35 45.18
CA ASN A 568 1.24 -1.41 46.63
C ASN A 568 1.83 -0.14 47.26
N GLU A 569 2.89 0.42 46.68
CA GLU A 569 3.59 1.58 47.25
C GLU A 569 2.90 2.91 46.90
N PHE A 570 2.33 3.03 45.69
CA PHE A 570 1.78 4.31 45.20
C PHE A 570 0.24 4.36 45.15
N ASN A 571 -0.46 3.24 45.35
CA ASN A 571 -1.92 3.15 45.29
C ASN A 571 -2.52 3.70 43.98
N SER A 572 -1.82 3.52 42.85
CA SER A 572 -2.30 3.98 41.54
C SER A 572 -1.91 3.01 40.41
N PRO A 573 -2.87 2.29 39.80
CA PRO A 573 -2.62 1.47 38.61
C PRO A 573 -2.17 2.30 37.41
N TRP A 574 -2.60 3.56 37.35
CA TRP A 574 -2.33 4.47 36.25
C TRP A 574 -0.86 4.88 36.16
N LEU A 575 -0.12 4.83 37.28
CA LEU A 575 1.30 5.17 37.27
C LEU A 575 2.11 4.18 36.42
N PHE A 576 1.82 2.87 36.55
CA PHE A 576 2.46 1.83 35.76
C PHE A 576 2.14 1.98 34.26
N VAL A 577 0.87 2.19 33.94
CA VAL A 577 0.42 2.41 32.54
C VAL A 577 1.11 3.64 31.95
N THR A 578 1.14 4.75 32.69
CA THR A 578 1.74 6.00 32.24
C THR A 578 3.24 5.83 31.99
N LEU A 579 3.95 5.13 32.88
CA LEU A 579 5.37 4.84 32.73
C LEU A 579 5.63 3.95 31.50
N ALA A 580 4.80 2.93 31.26
CA ALA A 580 4.91 2.08 30.08
C ALA A 580 4.67 2.85 28.78
N VAL A 581 3.65 3.72 28.73
CA VAL A 581 3.34 4.56 27.56
C VAL A 581 4.46 5.54 27.25
N VAL A 582 5.03 6.21 28.27
CA VAL A 582 6.14 7.15 28.05
C VAL A 582 7.39 6.43 27.63
N LEU A 583 7.71 5.30 28.24
CA LEU A 583 8.84 4.49 27.82
C LEU A 583 8.68 4.04 26.35
N ALA A 584 7.52 3.52 25.97
CA ALA A 584 7.23 3.14 24.58
C ALA A 584 7.38 4.33 23.63
N THR A 585 6.86 5.50 24.01
CA THR A 585 6.95 6.72 23.18
C THR A 585 8.40 7.16 23.01
N VAL A 586 9.20 7.18 24.08
CA VAL A 586 10.63 7.55 24.03
C VAL A 586 11.43 6.59 23.15
N ILE A 587 11.23 5.28 23.31
CA ILE A 587 11.94 4.27 22.51
C ILE A 587 11.63 4.46 21.02
N ASN A 588 10.36 4.63 20.67
CA ASN A 588 9.94 4.82 19.28
C ASN A 588 10.40 6.17 18.70
N ALA A 589 10.33 7.24 19.50
CA ALA A 589 10.79 8.57 19.12
C ALA A 589 12.30 8.60 18.82
N PHE A 590 13.11 7.99 19.69
CA PHE A 590 14.57 7.95 19.50
C PHE A 590 14.96 7.13 18.27
N TYR A 591 14.22 6.05 17.98
CA TYR A 591 14.44 5.27 16.76
C TYR A 591 14.20 6.09 15.48
N CYS A 592 13.20 6.98 15.48
CA CYS A 592 12.93 7.89 14.36
C CYS A 592 14.02 8.96 14.15
N LEU A 593 14.87 9.24 15.13
CA LEU A 593 15.93 10.26 15.04
C LEU A 593 17.18 9.78 14.27
N PHE A 594 17.32 8.48 13.99
CA PHE A 594 18.46 7.94 13.25
C PHE A 594 18.10 7.76 11.78
N PRO A 595 18.67 8.56 10.85
CA PRO A 595 18.40 8.42 9.43
C PRO A 595 18.80 7.02 8.93
N SER A 596 17.85 6.37 8.27
CA SER A 596 17.92 5.03 7.68
C SER A 596 19.27 4.70 7.04
N GLN A 597 20.09 3.89 7.72
CA GLN A 597 21.13 3.11 7.05
C GLN A 597 21.00 1.61 7.35
N GLN A 598 20.51 1.19 8.52
CA GLN A 598 20.42 -0.25 8.83
C GLN A 598 19.29 -0.56 9.82
N GLY A 599 18.35 -1.42 9.39
CA GLY A 599 17.49 -2.20 10.27
C GLY A 599 16.04 -1.73 10.36
N ALA A 600 15.12 -2.61 9.96
CA ALA A 600 13.73 -2.56 10.41
C ALA A 600 13.65 -3.12 11.83
N SER A 601 12.96 -2.47 12.78
CA SER A 601 12.43 -3.15 13.96
C SER A 601 11.48 -2.26 14.76
N ALA A 602 10.40 -2.86 15.27
CA ALA A 602 10.25 -3.03 16.72
C ALA A 602 9.34 -4.23 17.01
N THR A 603 9.69 -4.99 18.04
CA THR A 603 8.82 -5.95 18.70
C THR A 603 8.47 -5.45 20.10
N ALA A 604 7.66 -6.18 20.86
CA ALA A 604 7.40 -5.91 22.27
C ALA A 604 8.64 -5.95 23.19
N ILE A 605 9.76 -6.52 22.72
CA ILE A 605 10.93 -6.84 23.56
C ILE A 605 11.64 -5.59 24.12
N PRO A 606 11.98 -4.54 23.35
CA PRO A 606 12.62 -3.34 23.91
C PRO A 606 11.79 -2.68 25.01
N LEU A 607 10.47 -2.60 24.84
CA LEU A 607 9.57 -2.07 25.88
C LEU A 607 9.65 -2.91 27.17
N LEU A 608 9.54 -4.24 27.04
CA LEU A 608 9.63 -5.16 28.17
C LEU A 608 10.98 -5.05 28.90
N MET A 609 12.08 -4.96 28.14
CA MET A 609 13.43 -4.81 28.68
C MET A 609 13.59 -3.48 29.44
N GLY A 610 13.07 -2.38 28.90
CA GLY A 610 13.11 -1.08 29.58
C GLY A 610 12.27 -1.07 30.87
N LEU A 611 11.12 -1.76 30.89
CA LEU A 611 10.33 -1.95 32.12
C LEU A 611 11.09 -2.77 33.17
N HIS A 612 11.81 -3.81 32.77
CA HIS A 612 12.64 -4.56 33.71
C HIS A 612 13.82 -3.74 34.25
N ALA A 613 14.49 -2.97 33.39
CA ALA A 613 15.55 -2.05 33.80
C ALA A 613 15.03 -0.99 34.80
N CYS A 614 13.81 -0.49 34.58
CA CYS A 614 13.12 0.37 35.53
C CYS A 614 12.93 -0.33 36.88
N HIS A 615 12.40 -1.56 36.89
CA HIS A 615 12.17 -2.34 38.11
C HIS A 615 13.43 -2.56 38.96
N LEU A 616 14.57 -2.89 38.34
CA LEU A 616 15.83 -3.10 39.05
C LEU A 616 16.40 -1.78 39.61
N THR A 617 16.19 -0.67 38.92
CA THR A 617 16.73 0.64 39.30
C THR A 617 15.95 1.30 40.45
N ILE A 618 14.67 0.95 40.63
CA ILE A 618 13.83 1.45 41.75
C ILE A 618 14.39 1.05 43.14
N TYR A 619 15.46 0.26 43.29
CA TYR A 619 16.04 -0.09 44.61
C TYR A 619 17.56 0.10 44.76
N TRP A 620 18.14 1.07 44.05
CA TRP A 620 19.52 1.49 44.27
C TRP A 620 19.67 2.23 45.62
N ASN A 621 19.64 1.47 46.71
CA ASN A 621 19.77 1.94 48.11
C ASN A 621 21.06 1.48 48.78
N SER A 622 21.92 0.75 48.06
CA SER A 622 23.18 0.20 48.55
C SER A 622 24.24 0.32 47.46
N PHE A 623 25.50 0.43 47.85
CA PHE A 623 26.64 0.55 46.93
C PHE A 623 26.74 -0.61 45.93
N VAL A 624 26.35 -1.83 46.33
CA VAL A 624 26.52 -3.05 45.52
C VAL A 624 25.38 -3.29 44.52
N ARG A 625 24.15 -2.86 44.86
CA ARG A 625 22.95 -3.13 44.06
C ARG A 625 22.97 -2.52 42.64
N PRO A 626 23.52 -1.32 42.40
CA PRO A 626 23.68 -0.77 41.05
C PRO A 626 24.51 -1.67 40.16
N PHE A 627 25.65 -2.20 40.65
CA PHE A 627 26.53 -3.06 39.87
C PHE A 627 25.85 -4.37 39.48
N LEU A 628 25.17 -5.03 40.42
CA LEU A 628 24.41 -6.26 40.14
C LEU A 628 23.24 -6.02 39.17
N SER A 629 22.55 -4.88 39.31
CA SER A 629 21.44 -4.51 38.42
C SER A 629 21.92 -4.27 37.00
N ILE A 630 23.02 -3.51 36.84
CA ILE A 630 23.62 -3.23 35.54
C ILE A 630 24.14 -4.53 34.90
N ALA A 631 24.80 -5.40 35.66
CA ALA A 631 25.26 -6.69 35.17
C ALA A 631 24.11 -7.58 34.67
N ALA A 632 22.99 -7.64 35.41
CA ALA A 632 21.81 -8.41 34.99
C ALA A 632 21.17 -7.84 33.71
N ILE A 633 21.06 -6.50 33.61
CA ILE A 633 20.50 -5.83 32.43
C ILE A 633 21.41 -6.02 31.20
N LEU A 634 22.73 -5.93 31.37
CA LEU A 634 23.69 -6.17 30.28
C LEU A 634 23.68 -7.63 29.82
N LEU A 635 23.55 -8.58 30.75
CA LEU A 635 23.43 -10.00 30.42
C LEU A 635 22.15 -10.25 29.60
N ASP A 636 21.01 -9.71 30.02
CA ASP A 636 19.74 -9.79 29.28
C ASP A 636 19.89 -9.16 27.88
N PHE A 637 20.54 -8.00 27.77
CA PHE A 637 20.80 -7.32 26.49
C PHE A 637 21.63 -8.19 25.54
N VAL A 638 22.72 -8.79 26.03
CA VAL A 638 23.58 -9.68 25.24
C VAL A 638 22.83 -10.94 24.80
N LEU A 639 22.05 -11.56 25.70
CA LEU A 639 21.23 -12.72 25.35
C LEU A 639 20.19 -12.38 24.27
N ILE A 640 19.52 -11.23 24.39
CA ILE A 640 18.51 -10.82 23.40
C ILE A 640 19.17 -10.53 22.04
N LEU A 641 20.33 -9.87 22.01
CA LEU A 641 21.06 -9.60 20.77
C LEU A 641 21.50 -10.89 20.06
N ILE A 642 21.97 -11.89 20.81
CA ILE A 642 22.45 -13.15 20.24
C ILE A 642 21.30 -13.98 19.67
N PHE A 643 20.17 -14.08 20.39
CA PHE A 643 19.07 -14.98 20.01
C PHE A 643 18.00 -14.32 19.13
N PHE A 644 17.94 -12.98 19.04
CA PHE A 644 16.85 -12.26 18.36
C PHE A 644 17.35 -11.10 17.47
N PRO A 645 17.94 -11.40 16.30
CA PRO A 645 18.62 -10.41 15.44
C PRO A 645 17.68 -9.39 14.76
N PHE A 646 16.36 -9.60 14.82
CA PHE A 646 15.37 -8.69 14.24
C PHE A 646 15.04 -7.47 15.12
N ASN A 647 15.64 -7.37 16.32
CA ASN A 647 15.46 -6.20 17.17
C ASN A 647 16.52 -5.15 16.90
N SER A 648 16.10 -3.89 16.79
CA SER A 648 16.98 -2.74 16.65
C SER A 648 17.77 -2.56 17.93
N TRP A 649 19.09 -2.66 17.83
CA TRP A 649 20.01 -2.36 18.91
C TRP A 649 19.83 -0.93 19.42
N VAL A 650 19.43 0.02 18.56
CA VAL A 650 19.14 1.41 18.94
C VAL A 650 17.95 1.48 19.90
N MET A 651 16.87 0.77 19.60
CA MET A 651 15.69 0.73 20.48
C MET A 651 16.02 0.04 21.80
N MET A 652 16.78 -1.06 21.75
CA MET A 652 17.22 -1.79 22.94
C MET A 652 18.10 -0.91 23.84
N LEU A 653 19.10 -0.22 23.29
CA LEU A 653 19.94 0.71 24.05
C LEU A 653 19.11 1.87 24.62
N THR A 654 18.19 2.42 23.83
CA THR A 654 17.31 3.49 24.29
C THR A 654 16.47 3.02 25.47
N ALA A 655 15.90 1.82 25.41
CA ALA A 655 15.13 1.23 26.50
C ALA A 655 15.98 1.02 27.77
N LEU A 656 17.22 0.56 27.59
CA LEU A 656 18.20 0.29 28.65
C LEU A 656 18.62 1.57 29.39
N VAL A 657 18.66 2.71 28.71
CA VAL A 657 18.97 4.02 29.30
C VAL A 657 17.72 4.70 29.86
N ALA A 658 16.61 4.70 29.12
CA ALA A 658 15.38 5.38 29.50
C ALA A 658 14.71 4.76 30.74
N GLY A 659 14.71 3.43 30.87
CA GLY A 659 14.13 2.72 32.02
C GLY A 659 14.70 3.17 33.38
N PRO A 660 16.03 3.13 33.59
CA PRO A 660 16.67 3.63 34.81
C PRO A 660 16.42 5.12 35.10
N ILE A 661 16.38 5.96 34.06
CA ILE A 661 16.07 7.39 34.21
C ILE A 661 14.65 7.58 34.73
N LEU A 662 13.67 6.91 34.12
CA LEU A 662 12.27 6.94 34.55
C LEU A 662 12.09 6.39 35.96
N ALA A 663 12.82 5.35 36.36
CA ALA A 663 12.84 4.84 37.72
C ALA A 663 13.30 5.91 38.74
N ARG A 664 14.37 6.65 38.42
CA ARG A 664 14.86 7.73 39.31
C ARG A 664 13.93 8.92 39.37
N ILE A 665 13.30 9.29 38.25
CA ILE A 665 12.28 10.35 38.21
C ILE A 665 11.10 9.94 39.09
N SER A 666 10.61 8.71 38.94
CA SER A 666 9.50 8.16 39.73
C SER A 666 9.81 8.18 41.25
N ARG A 667 11.05 7.85 41.64
CA ARG A 667 11.52 7.96 43.03
C ARG A 667 11.64 9.38 43.56
N ARG A 668 12.21 10.31 42.78
CA ARG A 668 12.31 11.71 43.20
C ARG A 668 10.92 12.33 43.39
N PHE A 669 9.97 11.89 42.57
CA PHE A 669 8.58 12.30 42.73
C PHE A 669 7.97 11.80 44.04
N ASP A 670 8.31 10.59 44.47
CA ASP A 670 7.96 10.09 45.81
C ASP A 670 8.55 10.98 46.92
N SER A 671 9.81 11.41 46.81
CA SER A 671 10.42 12.32 47.79
C SER A 671 9.85 13.75 47.78
N TRP A 672 9.19 14.17 46.69
CA TRP A 672 8.47 15.44 46.58
C TRP A 672 7.02 15.35 47.08
N LEU A 673 6.54 14.14 47.39
CA LEU A 673 5.26 13.88 48.02
C LEU A 673 5.52 13.52 49.49
N PRO A 674 5.01 14.26 50.49
CA PRO A 674 5.14 13.81 51.88
C PRO A 674 4.33 12.52 52.08
N GLY A 675 5.06 11.40 52.08
CA GLY A 675 4.65 10.04 52.44
C GLY A 675 5.39 9.57 53.71
N PRO A 676 4.91 8.52 54.40
CA PRO A 676 5.10 8.30 55.84
C PRO A 676 6.50 7.88 56.31
N MET A 677 7.56 8.03 55.51
CA MET A 677 8.92 7.71 55.96
C MET A 677 9.54 8.74 56.93
N ASP A 678 8.85 9.84 57.23
CA ASP A 678 9.32 10.79 58.27
C ASP A 678 8.87 10.42 59.70
N VAL A 679 8.03 9.39 59.88
CA VAL A 679 7.64 8.97 61.24
C VAL A 679 8.79 8.27 61.97
N GLU A 680 9.64 7.51 61.25
CA GLU A 680 10.76 6.79 61.87
C GLU A 680 11.94 7.71 62.21
N LYS A 681 12.09 8.84 61.49
CA LYS A 681 13.05 9.91 61.85
C LYS A 681 12.56 10.76 63.03
N ASN A 682 11.26 11.00 63.14
CA ASN A 682 10.69 11.76 64.25
C ASN A 682 10.58 10.93 65.54
N MET A 683 10.41 9.61 65.47
CA MET A 683 10.46 8.73 66.65
C MET A 683 11.89 8.61 67.23
N LYS A 684 12.94 8.58 66.40
CA LYS A 684 14.33 8.57 66.88
C LYS A 684 14.78 9.88 67.50
N ASN A 685 14.21 11.00 67.08
CA ASN A 685 14.45 12.32 67.69
C ASN A 685 13.57 12.57 68.93
N ALA A 686 12.37 11.97 69.00
CA ALA A 686 11.52 12.04 70.20
C ALA A 686 12.07 11.17 71.35
N SER A 687 12.67 10.01 71.04
CA SER A 687 13.27 9.14 72.07
C SER A 687 14.57 9.71 72.68
N THR A 688 15.12 10.80 72.13
CA THR A 688 16.30 11.50 72.69
C THR A 688 15.93 12.72 73.52
N PHE A 689 14.68 13.19 73.48
CA PHE A 689 14.23 14.37 74.24
C PHE A 689 13.65 13.96 75.62
N ASP A 690 13.03 12.78 75.71
CA ASP A 690 12.30 12.31 76.90
C ASP A 690 13.18 11.73 78.04
N GLN A 691 14.50 11.66 77.87
CA GLN A 691 15.42 11.25 78.95
C GLN A 691 16.01 12.42 79.75
N SER A 692 15.67 13.67 79.41
CA SER A 692 16.27 14.85 80.06
C SER A 692 15.39 15.51 81.14
N GLU A 693 14.13 15.10 81.32
CA GLU A 693 13.17 15.76 82.24
C GLU A 693 12.71 14.94 83.46
N LEU A 694 13.35 13.80 83.76
CA LEU A 694 13.05 12.99 84.97
C LEU A 694 14.06 13.19 86.12
N ARG A 695 14.49 14.44 86.35
CA ARG A 695 15.24 14.83 87.56
C ARG A 695 14.89 16.25 88.02
N SER A 696 13.69 16.42 88.61
CA SER A 696 13.49 17.39 89.70
C SER A 696 12.10 17.25 90.34
N ASN A 697 12.12 17.01 91.66
CA ASN A 697 11.14 17.43 92.69
C ASN A 697 9.68 16.91 92.55
N GLY A 698 9.08 16.18 93.48
CA GLY A 698 9.27 16.11 94.94
C GLY A 698 8.35 17.12 95.66
N GLY A 699 7.26 16.65 96.29
CA GLY A 699 6.57 17.38 97.36
C GLY A 699 5.03 17.38 97.39
N ASP A 700 4.49 16.50 98.23
CA ASP A 700 3.51 16.76 99.32
C ASP A 700 1.97 16.91 99.09
N GLN A 701 1.26 16.10 99.91
CA GLN A 701 -0.03 16.25 100.61
C GLN A 701 -1.42 16.33 99.90
N GLY A 702 -2.32 15.43 100.35
CA GLY A 702 -3.78 15.69 100.45
C GLY A 702 -4.68 14.49 100.18
N ALA A 703 -5.30 13.93 101.23
CA ALA A 703 -6.22 12.78 101.21
C ALA A 703 -7.69 13.16 100.85
N VAL A 704 -8.46 12.19 100.33
CA VAL A 704 -9.84 11.75 100.72
C VAL A 704 -10.47 10.92 99.58
N ASP A 705 -11.25 9.93 100.01
CA ASP A 705 -11.75 8.72 99.34
C ASP A 705 -12.88 8.86 98.29
N ASP A 706 -13.07 7.72 97.60
CA ASP A 706 -14.27 7.08 97.01
C ASP A 706 -14.75 7.41 95.57
N ASP A 707 -14.43 6.44 94.67
CA ASP A 707 -15.25 5.76 93.64
C ASP A 707 -16.33 6.51 92.84
N GLU A 708 -16.13 6.66 91.51
CA GLU A 708 -16.92 6.00 90.43
C GLU A 708 -16.70 6.61 89.02
N GLU A 709 -16.68 5.71 88.01
CA GLU A 709 -16.77 5.89 86.55
C GLU A 709 -15.67 6.65 85.76
N VAL A 710 -14.72 5.88 85.22
CA VAL A 710 -13.85 6.30 84.10
C VAL A 710 -14.55 5.99 82.76
N SER A 711 -15.02 7.04 82.08
CA SER A 711 -15.39 6.99 80.68
C SER A 711 -14.14 6.81 79.81
N TYR A 712 -13.95 5.65 79.21
CA TYR A 712 -13.01 5.48 78.10
C TYR A 712 -13.63 6.04 76.81
N GLU A 713 -13.55 7.36 76.62
CA GLU A 713 -13.67 7.93 75.27
C GLU A 713 -12.46 7.48 74.45
N THR A 714 -12.72 6.66 73.43
CA THR A 714 -11.72 6.18 72.49
C THR A 714 -11.08 7.35 71.72
N MET A 715 -9.75 7.40 71.74
CA MET A 715 -8.90 8.37 71.03
C MET A 715 -8.96 8.29 69.48
N ASP A 716 -10.01 7.68 68.90
CA ASP A 716 -10.13 7.54 67.44
C ASP A 716 -11.03 8.60 66.77
N GLU A 717 -11.83 9.35 67.53
CA GLU A 717 -12.76 10.34 66.92
C GLU A 717 -12.20 11.77 66.78
N ARG A 718 -11.06 12.12 67.38
CA ARG A 718 -10.49 13.49 67.22
C ARG A 718 -9.59 13.69 66.01
N VAL A 719 -9.24 12.64 65.24
CA VAL A 719 -8.43 12.80 64.02
C VAL A 719 -9.30 12.94 62.76
N ALA A 720 -10.60 12.66 62.84
CA ALA A 720 -11.50 12.65 61.68
C ALA A 720 -12.12 14.02 61.32
N SER A 721 -11.97 15.07 62.14
CA SER A 721 -12.69 16.35 61.94
C SER A 721 -11.81 17.59 61.74
N THR A 722 -10.52 17.43 61.38
CA THR A 722 -9.72 18.59 60.97
C THR A 722 -9.85 18.86 59.45
N PRO A 723 -10.10 20.11 59.01
CA PRO A 723 -10.15 20.50 57.59
C PRO A 723 -8.88 20.19 56.79
N ASP A 724 -7.77 19.87 57.47
CA ASP A 724 -6.46 19.62 56.88
C ASP A 724 -6.27 18.21 56.30
N GLY A 725 -6.97 17.20 56.82
CA GLY A 725 -6.88 15.82 56.30
C GLY A 725 -7.49 15.65 54.89
N THR A 726 -8.63 16.32 54.66
CA THR A 726 -9.30 16.36 53.34
C THR A 726 -8.56 17.27 52.37
N ARG A 727 -7.99 18.40 52.83
CA ARG A 727 -7.09 19.25 52.04
C ARG A 727 -5.83 18.50 51.61
N SER A 728 -5.20 17.74 52.50
CA SER A 728 -4.00 16.92 52.22
C SER A 728 -4.28 15.82 51.19
N ARG A 729 -5.38 15.06 51.33
CA ARG A 729 -5.80 14.06 50.32
C ARG A 729 -6.13 14.70 48.97
N ARG A 730 -6.84 15.83 48.97
CA ARG A 730 -7.21 16.55 47.73
C ARG A 730 -5.98 17.14 47.04
N ARG A 731 -5.01 17.67 47.80
CA ARG A 731 -3.71 18.15 47.29
C ARG A 731 -2.88 17.00 46.73
N LYS A 732 -2.82 15.85 47.40
CA LYS A 732 -2.16 14.62 46.90
C LYS A 732 -2.78 14.09 45.60
N PHE A 733 -4.11 14.10 45.50
CA PHE A 733 -4.82 13.74 44.26
C PHE A 733 -4.52 14.74 43.14
N ILE A 734 -4.64 16.05 43.40
CA ILE A 734 -4.36 17.12 42.44
C ILE A 734 -2.92 17.05 41.93
N THR A 735 -1.91 16.88 42.80
CA THR A 735 -0.51 16.79 42.37
C THR A 735 -0.22 15.54 41.53
N ARG A 736 -0.85 14.39 41.87
CA ARG A 736 -0.79 13.16 41.04
C ARG A 736 -1.42 13.37 39.67
N THR A 737 -2.59 14.02 39.64
CA THR A 737 -3.29 14.35 38.38
C THR A 737 -2.49 15.35 37.54
N ILE A 738 -1.89 16.38 38.15
CA ILE A 738 -1.04 17.35 37.45
C ILE A 738 0.21 16.68 36.86
N PHE A 739 0.83 15.74 37.56
CA PHE A 739 1.99 15.01 37.03
C PHE A 739 1.60 14.08 35.88
N CYS A 740 0.55 13.27 36.05
CA CYS A 740 0.03 12.44 34.96
C CYS A 740 -0.42 13.30 33.77
N ALA A 741 -1.03 14.45 34.01
CA ALA A 741 -1.41 15.41 32.97
C ALA A 741 -0.18 16.06 32.33
N GLY A 742 0.87 16.39 33.07
CA GLY A 742 2.11 16.96 32.55
C GLY A 742 2.92 15.95 31.73
N LEU A 743 2.93 14.68 32.13
CA LEU A 743 3.55 13.60 31.37
C LEU A 743 2.73 13.26 30.11
N ALA A 744 1.39 13.28 30.22
CA ALA A 744 0.50 13.16 29.07
C ALA A 744 0.61 14.37 28.12
N LEU A 745 0.76 15.58 28.65
CA LEU A 745 1.03 16.80 27.88
C LEU A 745 2.41 16.71 27.20
N PHE A 746 3.42 16.17 27.88
CA PHE A 746 4.72 15.91 27.28
C PHE A 746 4.59 14.97 26.08
N VAL A 747 3.86 13.85 26.22
CA VAL A 747 3.56 12.95 25.08
C VAL A 747 2.75 13.67 23.99
N LEU A 748 1.73 14.44 24.36
CA LEU A 748 0.87 15.22 23.45
C LEU A 748 1.59 16.39 22.78
N LEU A 749 2.73 16.86 23.31
CA LEU A 749 3.55 17.91 22.71
C LEU A 749 4.69 17.32 21.88
N ILE A 750 5.26 16.20 22.32
CA ILE A 750 6.32 15.51 21.59
C ILE A 750 5.77 14.97 20.27
N VAL A 751 4.56 14.38 20.26
CA VAL A 751 3.97 13.82 19.03
C VAL A 751 3.76 14.90 17.94
N PRO A 752 3.14 16.07 18.20
CA PRO A 752 3.06 17.17 17.24
C PRO A 752 4.40 17.83 16.92
N PHE A 753 5.32 17.93 17.89
CA PHE A 753 6.68 18.38 17.62
C PHE A 753 7.39 17.44 16.64
N PHE A 754 7.21 16.13 16.77
CA PHE A 754 7.69 15.14 15.81
C PHE A 754 6.97 15.24 14.45
N ILE A 755 5.65 15.48 14.44
CA ILE A 755 4.88 15.75 13.20
C ILE A 755 5.45 16.96 12.44
N ASN A 756 5.93 17.99 13.14
CA ASN A 756 6.46 19.21 12.52
C ASN A 756 7.97 19.15 12.23
N VAL A 757 8.77 18.47 13.06
CA VAL A 757 10.24 18.36 12.89
C VAL A 757 10.61 17.29 11.87
N VAL A 758 9.84 16.21 11.79
CA VAL A 758 9.93 15.24 10.70
C VAL A 758 9.08 15.77 9.56
N ALA A 759 9.58 16.83 8.91
CA ALA A 759 8.91 17.50 7.82
C ALA A 759 8.32 16.48 6.83
N SER A 760 7.01 16.60 6.57
CA SER A 760 6.40 16.04 5.38
C SER A 760 7.24 16.47 4.18
N PRO A 761 7.82 15.54 3.40
CA PRO A 761 8.25 15.94 2.08
C PRO A 761 6.98 16.25 1.30
N ASN A 762 6.84 17.50 0.85
CA ASN A 762 5.78 17.98 -0.04
C ASN A 762 5.67 17.20 -1.37
N LYS A 763 6.45 16.13 -1.56
CA LYS A 763 6.48 15.26 -2.74
C LYS A 763 6.81 13.83 -2.32
N VAL A 764 5.89 12.92 -2.59
CA VAL A 764 6.01 11.46 -2.34
C VAL A 764 7.13 10.81 -3.16
N TYR A 765 7.70 11.52 -4.15
CA TYR A 765 8.64 10.97 -5.14
C TYR A 765 10.03 11.63 -5.16
N SER A 766 10.30 12.61 -4.29
CA SER A 766 11.55 13.38 -4.38
C SER A 766 12.70 12.83 -3.53
N GLN A 767 12.54 11.71 -2.80
CA GLN A 767 13.62 11.18 -1.96
C GLN A 767 13.76 9.64 -1.97
N PRO A 768 15.00 9.11 -2.10
CA PRO A 768 15.28 7.75 -2.59
C PRO A 768 15.33 6.64 -1.52
N PHE A 769 14.42 6.67 -0.55
CA PHE A 769 14.50 5.80 0.63
C PHE A 769 14.32 4.30 0.33
N TYR A 770 13.67 3.93 -0.76
CA TYR A 770 13.46 2.52 -1.13
C TYR A 770 14.65 1.88 -1.87
N THR A 771 15.55 2.70 -2.44
CA THR A 771 16.67 2.21 -3.27
C THR A 771 18.05 2.58 -2.72
N GLY A 772 18.13 3.39 -1.66
CA GLY A 772 19.41 3.81 -1.07
C GLY A 772 20.27 4.60 -2.07
N CYS A 773 19.71 5.63 -2.68
CA CYS A 773 20.37 6.45 -3.69
C CYS A 773 20.60 7.91 -3.21
N LYS A 774 21.38 8.70 -3.96
CA LYS A 774 21.52 10.16 -3.80
C LYS A 774 21.04 10.83 -5.09
N LEU A 775 20.17 11.84 -4.95
CA LEU A 775 19.73 12.66 -6.06
C LEU A 775 20.76 13.73 -6.40
N PHE A 776 21.06 13.83 -7.69
CA PHE A 776 21.93 14.84 -8.27
C PHE A 776 21.24 15.49 -9.46
N TYR A 777 21.65 16.70 -9.82
CA TYR A 777 21.15 17.39 -11.00
C TYR A 777 22.24 18.23 -11.68
N THR A 778 22.01 18.59 -12.93
CA THR A 778 22.83 19.51 -13.73
C THR A 778 21.91 20.40 -14.60
N THR A 779 22.39 21.59 -14.92
CA THR A 779 21.78 22.49 -15.93
C THR A 779 22.52 22.42 -17.27
N ASP A 780 23.68 21.78 -17.31
CA ASP A 780 24.49 21.55 -18.52
C ASP A 780 24.20 20.13 -19.03
N ILE A 781 23.24 20.05 -19.96
CA ILE A 781 22.73 18.79 -20.54
C ILE A 781 23.65 18.32 -21.68
N ASP A 782 24.28 19.25 -22.40
CA ASP A 782 25.22 19.00 -23.50
C ASP A 782 26.42 18.15 -23.04
N GLY A 783 26.92 18.43 -21.83
CA GLY A 783 28.01 17.68 -21.22
C GLY A 783 27.67 16.22 -20.92
N LEU A 784 26.40 15.90 -20.60
CA LEU A 784 25.95 14.52 -20.35
C LEU A 784 25.68 13.74 -21.63
N SER A 785 25.14 14.39 -22.67
CA SER A 785 24.84 13.72 -23.93
C SER A 785 26.10 13.19 -24.63
N SER A 786 27.23 13.90 -24.46
CA SER A 786 28.55 13.54 -24.98
C SER A 786 29.31 12.50 -24.12
N SER A 787 28.85 12.21 -22.89
CA SER A 787 29.50 11.27 -21.98
C SER A 787 28.70 9.96 -21.81
N SER A 788 28.60 9.16 -22.86
CA SER A 788 28.00 7.81 -22.78
C SER A 788 29.05 6.77 -22.35
N PHE A 789 28.79 6.09 -21.24
CA PHE A 789 29.69 5.18 -20.50
C PHE A 789 30.23 3.97 -21.30
N VAL A 790 31.54 3.93 -21.59
CA VAL A 790 32.41 2.72 -21.70
C VAL A 790 33.84 3.04 -21.27
N SER A 791 34.44 2.15 -20.47
CA SER A 791 35.88 1.95 -20.22
C SER A 791 36.26 0.57 -20.78
N ASN A 792 37.45 0.19 -21.23
CA ASN A 792 38.81 0.77 -21.20
C ASN A 792 39.78 -0.09 -22.08
N ASP A 793 41.03 0.41 -22.26
CA ASP A 793 42.31 -0.26 -22.64
C ASP A 793 42.52 -0.67 -24.13
N ASP A 794 43.66 -0.50 -24.82
CA ASP A 794 45.06 -0.15 -24.48
C ASP A 794 45.80 0.51 -25.68
N GLU A 795 46.98 1.05 -25.39
CA GLU A 795 47.99 1.67 -26.26
C GLU A 795 48.36 0.89 -27.55
N ASN A 796 48.39 1.56 -28.71
CA ASN A 796 49.54 1.63 -29.64
C ASN A 796 49.17 2.31 -30.99
N GLU A 797 50.22 2.80 -31.63
CA GLU A 797 50.30 3.71 -32.78
C GLU A 797 49.49 3.38 -34.05
N GLU A 798 49.15 4.47 -34.74
CA GLU A 798 49.04 4.70 -36.19
C GLU A 798 47.89 4.10 -37.05
N GLU A 799 47.30 5.04 -37.81
CA GLU A 799 46.49 4.93 -39.04
C GLU A 799 45.06 4.35 -39.02
N LYS A 800 44.11 5.30 -38.87
CA LYS A 800 42.93 5.55 -39.72
C LYS A 800 42.19 4.32 -40.30
N GLY A 801 41.11 3.94 -39.61
CA GLY A 801 39.98 3.21 -40.18
C GLY A 801 38.88 3.02 -39.13
N GLY A 802 37.77 3.76 -39.28
CA GLY A 802 36.72 3.88 -38.27
C GLY A 802 36.11 2.53 -37.85
N ALA A 803 36.27 2.18 -36.58
CA ALA A 803 35.52 1.12 -35.92
C ALA A 803 35.41 1.41 -34.41
N GLY A 804 34.74 2.52 -34.06
CA GLY A 804 34.28 2.80 -32.70
C GLY A 804 32.80 2.45 -32.60
N ARG A 805 32.48 1.32 -31.94
CA ARG A 805 31.10 0.87 -31.66
C ARG A 805 30.30 1.98 -30.97
N ARG A 806 29.38 2.59 -31.70
CA ARG A 806 28.35 3.48 -31.15
C ARG A 806 27.37 2.64 -30.33
N ILE A 807 27.31 2.89 -29.03
CA ILE A 807 26.28 2.34 -28.16
C ILE A 807 24.96 3.02 -28.52
N MET A 808 24.02 2.19 -28.97
CA MET A 808 22.58 2.38 -29.05
C MET A 808 22.09 3.66 -29.74
N ALA A 809 21.32 3.45 -30.81
CA ALA A 809 20.59 4.46 -31.55
C ALA A 809 19.63 5.26 -30.66
N VAL A 810 20.20 6.26 -29.98
CA VAL A 810 19.54 7.50 -29.68
C VAL A 810 19.49 8.23 -31.02
N SER A 811 18.30 8.57 -31.54
CA SER A 811 18.20 9.21 -32.85
C SER A 811 19.12 10.42 -32.90
N SER A 812 19.73 10.67 -34.06
CA SER A 812 20.53 11.88 -34.28
C SER A 812 19.77 13.16 -33.92
N ASP A 813 18.45 13.10 -33.95
CA ASP A 813 17.55 14.19 -33.63
C ASP A 813 17.38 14.39 -32.12
N PHE A 814 17.39 13.33 -31.31
CA PHE A 814 17.42 13.46 -29.85
C PHE A 814 18.77 14.00 -29.38
N VAL A 815 19.87 13.62 -30.03
CA VAL A 815 21.18 14.19 -29.74
C VAL A 815 21.27 15.63 -30.22
N ARG A 816 20.74 15.98 -31.40
CA ARG A 816 20.64 17.38 -31.89
C ARG A 816 19.74 18.26 -31.02
N TRP A 817 18.65 17.71 -30.53
CA TRP A 817 17.74 18.38 -29.62
C TRP A 817 18.39 18.60 -28.24
N LEU A 818 19.10 17.59 -27.72
CA LEU A 818 19.92 17.77 -26.52
C LEU A 818 21.05 18.78 -26.73
N GLN A 819 21.60 18.87 -27.96
CA GLN A 819 22.72 19.74 -28.37
C GLN A 819 22.31 21.16 -28.77
N GLY A 820 21.03 21.51 -28.69
CA GLY A 820 20.56 22.88 -28.95
C GLY A 820 20.77 23.36 -30.39
N ASP A 821 20.63 22.47 -31.40
CA ASP A 821 20.75 22.85 -32.81
C ASP A 821 19.54 23.67 -33.34
N ASP A 822 18.47 23.80 -32.55
CA ASP A 822 17.44 24.82 -32.75
C ASP A 822 17.83 26.09 -31.98
N GLN A 823 18.37 27.07 -32.71
CA GLN A 823 18.81 28.38 -32.24
C GLN A 823 17.71 29.32 -31.72
N ASP A 824 16.59 28.80 -31.19
CA ASP A 824 15.62 29.63 -30.48
C ASP A 824 15.92 29.63 -28.97
N ARG A 825 16.62 30.71 -28.59
CA ARG A 825 16.92 31.17 -27.25
C ARG A 825 15.74 30.99 -26.29
N GLY A 826 15.93 30.30 -25.16
CA GLY A 826 15.15 30.63 -23.94
C GLY A 826 14.87 29.53 -22.92
N ASN A 827 14.97 28.24 -23.24
CA ASN A 827 14.58 27.21 -22.27
C ASN A 827 15.79 26.67 -21.51
N TYR A 828 16.09 27.28 -20.37
CA TYR A 828 16.90 26.63 -19.34
C TYR A 828 16.23 25.29 -19.01
N GLN A 829 16.96 24.21 -19.25
CA GLN A 829 16.55 22.85 -18.89
C GLN A 829 17.46 22.33 -17.78
N CYS A 830 16.95 21.39 -16.98
CA CYS A 830 17.69 20.76 -15.91
C CYS A 830 17.44 19.26 -15.94
N ALA A 831 18.49 18.47 -15.79
CA ALA A 831 18.40 17.03 -15.68
C ALA A 831 18.71 16.61 -14.23
N SER A 832 17.85 15.80 -13.63
CA SER A 832 18.08 15.21 -12.30
C SER A 832 18.13 13.70 -12.36
N PHE A 833 19.02 13.07 -11.60
CA PHE A 833 19.25 11.64 -11.63
C PHE A 833 19.56 11.04 -10.26
N CYS A 834 19.23 9.76 -10.10
CA CYS A 834 19.29 9.04 -8.82
C CYS A 834 20.43 8.03 -8.86
N ILE A 835 21.45 8.25 -8.04
CA ILE A 835 22.66 7.43 -8.06
C ILE A 835 22.70 6.54 -6.83
N PRO A 836 22.79 5.21 -6.97
CA PRO A 836 22.94 4.32 -5.83
C PRO A 836 24.11 4.73 -4.93
N HIS A 837 23.95 4.61 -3.61
CA HIS A 837 24.97 5.04 -2.64
C HIS A 837 26.33 4.37 -2.89
N MET A 838 26.32 3.10 -3.27
CA MET A 838 27.53 2.30 -3.49
C MET A 838 28.40 2.83 -4.64
N VAL A 839 27.79 3.41 -5.68
CA VAL A 839 28.51 3.90 -6.86
C VAL A 839 28.70 5.43 -6.88
N THR A 840 28.14 6.13 -5.89
CA THR A 840 28.24 7.60 -5.79
C THR A 840 29.70 8.11 -5.82
N PRO A 841 30.67 7.52 -5.09
CA PRO A 841 32.05 8.03 -5.09
C PRO A 841 32.71 7.94 -6.47
N VAL A 842 32.53 6.79 -7.14
CA VAL A 842 33.05 6.54 -8.48
C VAL A 842 32.39 7.46 -9.50
N PHE A 843 31.08 7.60 -9.45
CA PHE A 843 30.34 8.49 -10.34
C PHE A 843 30.82 9.94 -10.23
N LYS A 844 31.00 10.45 -9.00
CA LYS A 844 31.49 11.82 -8.79
C LYS A 844 32.87 12.04 -9.41
N GLN A 845 33.77 11.07 -9.30
CA GLN A 845 35.10 11.17 -9.90
C GLN A 845 35.03 11.20 -11.43
N VAL A 846 34.20 10.34 -12.03
CA VAL A 846 34.01 10.30 -13.49
C VAL A 846 33.45 11.62 -14.02
N VAL A 847 32.42 12.15 -13.38
CA VAL A 847 31.77 13.39 -13.82
C VAL A 847 32.68 14.60 -13.60
N HIS A 848 33.41 14.65 -12.48
CA HIS A 848 34.41 15.70 -12.24
C HIS A 848 35.56 15.65 -13.26
N ALA A 849 36.01 14.45 -13.65
CA ALA A 849 37.03 14.27 -14.69
C ALA A 849 36.56 14.72 -16.08
N LYS A 850 35.24 14.75 -16.32
CA LYS A 850 34.62 15.16 -17.58
C LYS A 850 34.13 16.62 -17.59
N GLY A 851 34.28 17.36 -16.49
CA GLY A 851 33.94 18.78 -16.41
C GLY A 851 32.43 19.08 -16.36
N ILE A 852 31.58 18.08 -16.10
CA ILE A 852 30.13 18.27 -16.06
C ILE A 852 29.71 18.77 -14.66
N PRO A 853 29.05 19.92 -14.54
CA PRO A 853 28.69 20.51 -13.24
C PRO A 853 27.49 19.78 -12.61
N ILE A 854 27.74 18.88 -11.65
CA ILE A 854 26.69 18.18 -10.91
C ILE A 854 26.51 18.70 -9.49
N GLN A 855 25.27 18.95 -9.10
CA GLN A 855 24.89 19.39 -7.76
C GLN A 855 23.99 18.36 -7.08
N LYS A 856 24.00 18.31 -5.75
CA LYS A 856 23.08 17.44 -5.00
C LYS A 856 21.76 18.19 -4.81
N GLY A 857 20.63 17.57 -5.17
CA GLY A 857 19.30 18.17 -5.01
C GLY A 857 18.35 17.77 -6.14
N THR A 858 17.26 18.51 -6.31
CA THR A 858 16.33 18.34 -7.42
C THR A 858 16.27 19.59 -8.29
N CYS A 859 15.96 19.43 -9.57
CA CYS A 859 15.77 20.56 -10.49
C CYS A 859 14.70 21.54 -9.98
N ARG A 860 13.65 21.03 -9.34
CA ARG A 860 12.56 21.85 -8.80
C ARG A 860 12.99 22.76 -7.64
N ASP A 861 14.04 22.39 -6.91
CA ASP A 861 14.61 23.25 -5.86
C ASP A 861 15.32 24.49 -6.46
N GLN A 862 15.58 24.50 -7.76
CA GLN A 862 16.20 25.60 -8.50
C GLN A 862 15.20 26.33 -9.43
N GLY A 863 13.89 26.15 -9.23
CA GLY A 863 12.86 26.87 -10.01
C GLY A 863 12.36 26.15 -11.27
N TYR A 864 12.81 24.92 -11.55
CA TYR A 864 12.33 24.12 -12.68
C TYR A 864 11.08 23.31 -12.27
N SER A 865 9.89 23.74 -12.70
CA SER A 865 8.63 23.11 -12.29
C SER A 865 8.14 22.03 -13.25
N THR A 866 8.36 22.23 -14.55
CA THR A 866 7.75 21.45 -15.63
C THR A 866 8.59 20.23 -15.94
N LYS A 867 8.06 19.03 -15.67
CA LYS A 867 8.69 17.76 -16.01
C LYS A 867 8.47 17.49 -17.50
N LEU A 868 9.55 17.23 -18.23
CA LEU A 868 9.50 16.97 -19.67
C LEU A 868 9.58 15.49 -20.00
N LEU A 869 10.55 14.77 -19.39
CA LEU A 869 10.89 13.42 -19.82
C LEU A 869 11.58 12.61 -18.73
N ASP A 870 11.30 11.30 -18.68
CA ASP A 870 12.04 10.32 -17.88
C ASP A 870 12.74 9.30 -18.78
N LYS A 871 14.02 9.08 -18.52
CA LYS A 871 14.84 8.05 -19.15
C LYS A 871 15.58 7.21 -18.12
N THR A 872 15.54 5.90 -18.27
CA THR A 872 16.35 4.98 -17.47
C THR A 872 17.51 4.45 -18.30
N PHE A 873 18.74 4.71 -17.87
CA PHE A 873 19.96 4.20 -18.49
C PHE A 873 20.43 2.96 -17.74
N SER A 874 20.67 1.84 -18.41
CA SER A 874 21.22 0.63 -17.79
C SER A 874 22.67 0.39 -18.23
N ALA A 875 23.61 0.35 -17.28
CA ALA A 875 25.02 0.02 -17.53
C ALA A 875 25.61 -0.83 -16.39
N PHE A 876 26.39 -1.87 -16.74
CA PHE A 876 27.10 -2.74 -15.78
C PHE A 876 26.24 -3.21 -14.58
N ALA A 877 25.03 -3.69 -14.86
CA ALA A 877 24.01 -4.15 -13.91
C ALA A 877 23.33 -3.07 -13.03
N TYR A 878 23.61 -1.78 -13.25
CA TYR A 878 22.92 -0.67 -12.57
C TYR A 878 22.05 0.13 -13.54
N SER A 879 20.85 0.50 -13.09
CA SER A 879 19.98 1.44 -13.78
C SER A 879 20.09 2.84 -13.14
N LEU A 880 20.15 3.87 -13.99
CA LEU A 880 20.21 5.28 -13.64
C LEU A 880 18.97 5.96 -14.24
N ASP A 881 18.04 6.37 -13.39
CA ASP A 881 16.88 7.17 -13.80
C ASP A 881 17.28 8.63 -13.88
N VAL A 882 17.15 9.23 -15.07
CA VAL A 882 17.32 10.65 -15.38
C VAL A 882 15.95 11.23 -15.72
N GLU A 883 15.60 12.34 -15.07
CA GLU A 883 14.39 13.10 -15.29
C GLU A 883 14.79 14.49 -15.78
N LEU A 884 14.20 14.93 -16.89
CA LEU A 884 14.43 16.24 -17.49
C LEU A 884 13.30 17.20 -17.13
N TYR A 885 13.66 18.43 -16.80
CA TYR A 885 12.75 19.51 -16.45
C TYR A 885 13.05 20.77 -17.26
N SER A 886 12.04 21.56 -17.55
CA SER A 886 12.17 22.94 -18.04
C SER A 886 11.70 23.95 -17.01
N ALA A 887 12.23 25.17 -17.12
CA ALA A 887 11.68 26.33 -16.43
C ALA A 887 10.31 26.69 -17.02
N SER A 888 9.33 26.96 -16.17
CA SER A 888 8.06 27.56 -16.60
C SER A 888 8.25 29.07 -16.66
N TYR A 889 8.22 29.65 -17.86
CA TYR A 889 7.98 31.08 -17.98
C TYR A 889 6.50 31.34 -17.68
N ASN A 890 6.20 31.82 -16.48
CA ASN A 890 5.00 32.63 -16.29
C ASN A 890 5.29 33.98 -16.94
N ASN A 891 4.68 34.28 -18.08
CA ASN A 891 4.73 35.60 -18.73
C ASN A 891 4.01 36.71 -17.94
N ASN A 892 3.96 36.62 -16.60
CA ASN A 892 3.25 37.58 -15.75
C ASN A 892 4.12 38.28 -14.71
N ASP A 893 5.43 38.02 -14.65
CA ASP A 893 6.33 38.75 -13.74
C ASP A 893 7.42 39.49 -14.54
N GLU A 894 7.02 40.47 -15.35
CA GLU A 894 7.83 41.68 -15.56
C GLU A 894 7.53 42.67 -14.43
N GLU A 895 8.56 43.42 -14.01
CA GLU A 895 8.60 44.47 -12.96
C GLU A 895 8.71 44.01 -11.49
N HIS A 896 9.95 43.73 -11.03
CA HIS A 896 10.59 44.53 -9.95
C HIS A 896 12.06 44.18 -9.70
#